data_AF-A0A1H3LQK0-F1
#
_entry.id   AF-A0A1H3LQK0-F1
#
_cell.length_a   1.000
_cell.length_b   1.000
_cell.length_c   1.000
_cell.angle_alpha   90.00
_cell.angle_beta   90.00
_cell.angle_gamma   90.00
#
_symmetry.space_group_name_H-M   'P 1'
#
loop_
_entity.id
_entity.type
_entity.pdbx_description
1 polymer ?
#
loop_
_entity_poly.entity_id
_entity_poly.type
_entity_poly.pdbx_seq_one_letter_code
_entity_poly.pdbx_strand_id
1 'polypeptide(L)'
;MQDLFCKYSLYELNEDMQKFIEGHKVNNLKMFIASEKSSKLSITINPDKSTDDMYHGLHPRFDEEQLRLFLDKLTSNDVKSFWEAIDEIQNQDIKLMNLIFSESEVEENFLIEIIEDEKLKENLEISLLGKAVLQMASHFGYRIYIDEKNIYDEFKSYINSFFKGSKIFFDYCDKTKEVKLLGIWPKDMIGKLCLEYYLDQQEGKLILKKGKKEIHDNFLYLLLNFEGEWESFFTLLTSDVYYSGVMPCVKKIDYEINPSLSQKIKYLVFNVIRTTYATVDTMDNSQILKHPFFEGEHGERLAKLDNYEDILQNKYLYSNQPKQERKQRDYEEKMILNLNKYLKYSLNTHTIAVSSNLITEDGYLIAGKRGALNIDAGEYYCSSNGQTEFRDENVNFYRKSVFEDMPTMDYFSKYRVDLTKEIERECIAELGVVSYGIGWNYYGVSYLSINNFIDENDDNSIQKSKEIKSRRMHFNVLTSNSISQTFKEVIKTHRTATESFENESIVGIKTRVFKSKIDFLKSMGLSLYYWISENKSKIFLLLILISILIGKQNYSSVDISNYFDILLLLVYLIISVFTWYKDRKIRKQMILKCYYLPSCFLDNKFKMEKVLKKLSKKAGNGKFHAIFSIMYILHFLSLTEDNDI
;
A
#
# COMPACT_ATOMS: atom_id res chain seq x y z
N MET A 1 -4.03 23.69 28.18
CA MET A 1 -4.11 23.18 26.80
C MET A 1 -2.69 22.73 26.39
N GLN A 2 -2.31 21.48 26.68
CA GLN A 2 -0.95 20.90 26.52
C GLN A 2 -0.83 20.03 25.25
N ASP A 3 0.40 19.83 24.78
CA ASP A 3 0.87 19.32 23.47
C ASP A 3 0.57 17.83 23.19
N LEU A 4 0.42 17.43 21.92
CA LEU A 4 0.22 16.01 21.49
C LEU A 4 1.38 15.12 21.93
N PHE A 5 2.54 15.75 22.11
CA PHE A 5 3.78 15.14 22.59
C PHE A 5 4.26 15.67 23.97
N CYS A 6 3.41 16.34 24.78
CA CYS A 6 3.84 17.00 26.04
C CYS A 6 4.41 16.02 27.10
N LYS A 7 4.03 14.74 27.04
CA LYS A 7 4.50 13.67 27.95
C LYS A 7 4.99 12.42 27.20
N TYR A 8 5.02 12.49 25.88
CA TYR A 8 5.39 11.39 24.99
C TYR A 8 6.00 12.03 23.76
N SER A 9 7.32 12.08 23.67
CA SER A 9 8.04 12.80 22.61
C SER A 9 8.04 12.06 21.27
N LEU A 10 8.30 12.76 20.17
CA LEU A 10 8.45 12.14 18.84
C LEU A 10 9.52 11.03 18.86
N TYR A 11 10.60 11.22 19.62
CA TYR A 11 11.61 10.21 19.87
C TYR A 11 11.03 8.95 20.53
N GLU A 12 10.22 9.10 21.58
CA GLU A 12 9.58 7.97 22.27
C GLU A 12 8.55 7.26 21.38
N LEU A 13 7.81 8.00 20.55
CA LEU A 13 6.93 7.41 19.53
C LEU A 13 7.73 6.54 18.56
N ASN A 14 8.83 7.05 18.01
CA ASN A 14 9.68 6.30 17.09
C ASN A 14 10.29 5.05 17.74
N GLU A 15 10.77 5.15 18.98
CA GLU A 15 11.31 4.01 19.74
C GLU A 15 10.27 2.92 20.00
N ASP A 16 9.06 3.30 20.40
CA ASP A 16 7.98 2.33 20.67
C ASP A 16 7.43 1.74 19.37
N MET A 17 7.33 2.53 18.30
CA MET A 17 6.93 2.04 16.96
C MET A 17 7.94 1.02 16.44
N GLN A 18 9.23 1.28 16.57
CA GLN A 18 10.28 0.37 16.12
C GLN A 18 10.21 -0.98 16.85
N LYS A 19 9.98 -0.98 18.16
CA LYS A 19 9.78 -2.21 18.96
C LYS A 19 8.50 -2.94 18.56
N PHE A 20 7.43 -2.21 18.25
CA PHE A 20 6.15 -2.80 17.88
C PHE A 20 6.20 -3.51 16.53
N ILE A 21 6.93 -2.97 15.56
CA ILE A 21 7.05 -3.56 14.21
C ILE A 21 8.24 -4.52 14.09
N GLU A 22 8.96 -4.79 15.17
CA GLU A 22 10.05 -5.76 15.17
C GLU A 22 9.52 -7.13 14.72
N GLY A 23 10.10 -7.67 13.64
CA GLY A 23 9.66 -8.94 13.03
C GLY A 23 8.50 -8.83 12.03
N HIS A 24 7.97 -7.63 11.77
CA HIS A 24 7.10 -7.40 10.61
C HIS A 24 7.91 -7.36 9.30
N LYS A 25 7.24 -7.56 8.15
CA LYS A 25 7.87 -7.46 6.81
C LYS A 25 8.49 -6.07 6.61
N VAL A 26 7.73 -5.05 6.98
CA VAL A 26 8.22 -3.69 7.17
C VAL A 26 8.75 -3.60 8.60
N ASN A 27 10.06 -3.44 8.74
CA ASN A 27 10.74 -3.48 10.03
C ASN A 27 11.38 -2.13 10.42
N ASN A 28 11.14 -1.04 9.67
CA ASN A 28 11.51 0.31 10.08
C ASN A 28 10.42 1.33 9.68
N LEU A 29 9.97 2.12 10.64
CA LEU A 29 9.00 3.19 10.46
C LEU A 29 9.35 4.33 11.42
N LYS A 30 9.62 5.52 10.88
CA LYS A 30 9.91 6.69 11.70
C LYS A 30 9.18 7.91 11.20
N MET A 31 8.57 8.62 12.15
CA MET A 31 8.01 9.94 11.95
C MET A 31 9.11 10.97 12.18
N PHE A 32 9.40 11.79 11.17
CA PHE A 32 10.50 12.75 11.20
C PHE A 32 10.03 14.19 11.33
N ILE A 33 8.74 14.44 11.12
CA ILE A 33 8.06 15.68 11.50
C ILE A 33 6.73 15.34 12.14
N ALA A 34 6.40 16.03 13.23
CA ALA A 34 5.07 16.01 13.80
C ALA A 34 4.49 17.42 14.00
N SER A 35 3.17 17.51 13.87
CA SER A 35 2.41 18.69 14.29
C SER A 35 2.58 18.92 15.80
N GLU A 36 2.72 20.19 16.19
CA GLU A 36 2.72 20.61 17.59
C GLU A 36 1.44 21.40 17.86
N LYS A 37 0.98 21.44 19.10
CA LYS A 37 -0.23 22.21 19.45
C LYS A 37 -0.16 23.67 19.03
N SER A 38 1.03 24.25 19.14
CA SER A 38 1.27 25.65 18.83
C SER A 38 1.58 25.88 17.37
N SER A 39 1.74 24.85 16.52
CA SER A 39 2.13 25.04 15.12
C SER A 39 1.27 24.28 14.12
N LYS A 40 0.96 24.92 12.99
CA LYS A 40 0.38 24.25 11.83
C LYS A 40 1.50 23.62 11.00
N LEU A 41 1.24 22.46 10.43
CA LEU A 41 2.13 21.83 9.46
C LEU A 41 1.58 22.09 8.05
N SER A 42 2.44 22.59 7.18
CA SER A 42 2.15 22.78 5.76
C SER A 42 3.16 21.98 4.96
N ILE A 43 2.67 21.07 4.11
CA ILE A 43 3.49 20.16 3.30
C ILE A 43 3.16 20.40 1.83
N THR A 44 4.19 20.65 1.03
CA THR A 44 4.03 20.90 -0.41
C THR A 44 5.06 20.14 -1.21
N ILE A 45 4.80 19.99 -2.49
CA ILE A 45 5.73 19.41 -3.46
C ILE A 45 6.30 20.53 -4.34
N ASN A 46 7.60 20.45 -4.60
CA ASN A 46 8.33 21.32 -5.52
C ASN A 46 8.97 20.46 -6.64
N PRO A 47 8.37 20.43 -7.84
CA PRO A 47 8.93 19.76 -9.01
C PRO A 47 10.26 20.38 -9.46
N ASP A 48 11.26 19.54 -9.75
CA ASP A 48 12.53 19.98 -10.33
C ASP A 48 12.43 20.18 -11.86
N LYS A 49 12.26 21.45 -12.23
CA LYS A 49 12.09 21.86 -13.62
C LYS A 49 13.29 21.61 -14.53
N SER A 50 14.46 21.29 -13.98
CA SER A 50 15.62 20.92 -14.80
C SER A 50 15.44 19.54 -15.47
N THR A 51 14.44 18.76 -15.06
CA THR A 51 14.17 17.39 -15.54
C THR A 51 12.83 17.25 -16.26
N ASP A 52 12.33 18.36 -16.83
CA ASP A 52 10.98 18.49 -17.40
C ASP A 52 10.61 17.47 -18.49
N ASP A 53 11.58 16.86 -19.18
CA ASP A 53 11.35 15.82 -20.20
C ASP A 53 11.89 14.43 -19.79
N MET A 54 12.37 14.29 -18.56
CA MET A 54 12.99 13.06 -18.07
C MET A 54 12.19 12.41 -16.93
N TYR A 55 12.39 11.10 -16.81
CA TYR A 55 11.86 10.26 -15.73
C TYR A 55 13.02 9.51 -15.11
N HIS A 56 13.11 9.51 -13.79
CA HIS A 56 14.02 8.64 -13.09
C HIS A 56 13.47 7.22 -13.11
N GLY A 57 14.21 6.32 -13.76
CA GLY A 57 13.80 4.97 -14.03
C GLY A 57 13.16 4.80 -15.40
N LEU A 58 12.17 3.91 -15.46
CA LEU A 58 11.46 3.53 -16.67
C LEU A 58 10.49 4.64 -17.11
N HIS A 59 10.56 4.99 -18.39
CA HIS A 59 9.67 5.93 -19.06
C HIS A 59 8.22 5.38 -19.09
N PRO A 60 7.19 6.20 -18.80
CA PRO A 60 5.78 5.74 -18.75
C PRO A 60 5.22 5.23 -20.08
N ARG A 61 5.89 5.53 -21.20
CA ARG A 61 5.56 4.96 -22.52
C ARG A 61 5.84 3.48 -22.64
N PHE A 62 6.67 2.91 -21.77
CA PHE A 62 6.88 1.47 -21.74
C PHE A 62 5.68 0.80 -21.06
N ASP A 63 4.64 0.56 -21.85
CA ASP A 63 3.37 -0.08 -21.46
C ASP A 63 3.22 -1.47 -22.11
N GLU A 64 2.03 -2.08 -22.00
CA GLU A 64 1.78 -3.42 -22.55
C GLU A 64 2.05 -3.48 -24.06
N GLU A 65 1.73 -2.42 -24.81
CA GLU A 65 1.95 -2.37 -26.24
C GLU A 65 3.46 -2.38 -26.55
N GLN A 66 4.25 -1.58 -25.83
CA GLN A 66 5.71 -1.61 -25.98
C GLN A 66 6.32 -2.95 -25.56
N LEU A 67 5.79 -3.60 -24.51
CA LEU A 67 6.23 -4.95 -24.15
C LEU A 67 5.96 -5.92 -25.30
N ARG A 68 4.76 -5.90 -25.92
CA ARG A 68 4.44 -6.78 -27.05
C ARG A 68 5.36 -6.53 -28.24
N LEU A 69 5.60 -5.26 -28.58
CA LEU A 69 6.55 -4.89 -29.64
C LEU A 69 7.98 -5.38 -29.34
N PHE A 70 8.41 -5.37 -28.07
CA PHE A 70 9.68 -5.95 -27.66
C PHE A 70 9.70 -7.47 -27.86
N LEU A 71 8.63 -8.16 -27.44
CA LEU A 71 8.52 -9.63 -27.57
C LEU A 71 8.51 -10.08 -29.04
N ASP A 72 7.81 -9.36 -29.92
CA ASP A 72 7.78 -9.64 -31.36
C ASP A 72 9.16 -9.52 -32.04
N LYS A 73 10.01 -8.62 -31.52
CA LYS A 73 11.36 -8.40 -32.06
C LYS A 73 12.39 -9.39 -31.52
N LEU A 74 12.05 -10.14 -30.47
CA LEU A 74 12.99 -11.04 -29.82
C LEU A 74 13.25 -12.26 -30.73
N THR A 75 14.37 -12.25 -31.46
CA THR A 75 14.70 -13.28 -32.45
C THR A 75 14.88 -14.67 -31.85
N SER A 76 15.28 -14.74 -30.58
CA SER A 76 15.28 -15.98 -29.78
C SER A 76 15.35 -15.68 -28.29
N ASN A 77 14.75 -16.55 -27.47
CA ASN A 77 14.76 -16.43 -26.02
C ASN A 77 16.07 -16.91 -25.36
N ASP A 78 17.23 -16.52 -25.89
CA ASP A 78 18.52 -16.76 -25.27
C ASP A 78 19.11 -15.47 -24.67
N VAL A 79 20.11 -15.62 -23.80
CA VAL A 79 20.71 -14.52 -23.04
C VAL A 79 21.25 -13.43 -23.97
N LYS A 80 21.91 -13.81 -25.07
CA LYS A 80 22.57 -12.86 -25.96
C LYS A 80 21.52 -12.04 -26.72
N SER A 81 20.58 -12.71 -27.36
CA SER A 81 19.52 -12.07 -28.14
C SER A 81 18.64 -11.16 -27.28
N PHE A 82 18.38 -11.54 -26.02
CA PHE A 82 17.66 -10.70 -25.07
C PHE A 82 18.41 -9.39 -24.79
N TRP A 83 19.69 -9.45 -24.42
CA TRP A 83 20.46 -8.24 -24.09
C TRP A 83 20.74 -7.36 -25.31
N GLU A 84 20.94 -7.94 -26.50
CA GLU A 84 21.03 -7.19 -27.77
C GLU A 84 19.73 -6.42 -28.05
N ALA A 85 18.56 -7.05 -27.83
CA ALA A 85 17.27 -6.37 -27.99
C ALA A 85 17.07 -5.26 -26.95
N ILE A 86 17.49 -5.45 -25.69
CA ILE A 86 17.42 -4.42 -24.64
C ILE A 86 18.30 -3.22 -25.00
N ASP A 87 19.53 -3.46 -25.47
CA ASP A 87 20.46 -2.41 -25.90
C ASP A 87 19.88 -1.62 -27.09
N GLU A 88 19.32 -2.32 -28.08
CA GLU A 88 18.67 -1.68 -29.23
C GLU A 88 17.51 -0.76 -28.81
N ILE A 89 16.61 -1.21 -27.92
CA ILE A 89 15.47 -0.38 -27.50
C ILE A 89 15.89 0.78 -26.58
N GLN A 90 16.94 0.61 -25.77
CA GLN A 90 17.44 1.68 -24.91
C GLN A 90 18.06 2.82 -25.70
N ASN A 91 18.67 2.51 -26.84
CA ASN A 91 19.40 3.44 -27.70
C ASN A 91 18.57 4.04 -28.85
N GLN A 92 17.24 3.95 -28.77
CA GLN A 92 16.32 4.66 -29.68
C GLN A 92 16.25 6.16 -29.36
N ASP A 93 15.51 6.92 -30.19
CA ASP A 93 15.34 8.37 -30.03
C ASP A 93 14.88 8.80 -28.62
N ILE A 94 14.16 7.92 -27.92
CA ILE A 94 13.71 8.13 -26.55
C ILE A 94 14.31 7.04 -25.67
N LYS A 95 15.21 7.42 -24.76
CA LYS A 95 15.71 6.52 -23.73
C LYS A 95 14.58 6.06 -22.82
N LEU A 96 14.43 4.74 -22.71
CA LEU A 96 13.36 4.13 -21.91
C LEU A 96 13.74 4.03 -20.43
N MET A 97 15.02 3.95 -20.09
CA MET A 97 15.50 3.91 -18.70
C MET A 97 16.52 5.03 -18.48
N ASN A 98 16.33 5.87 -17.45
CA ASN A 98 17.29 6.93 -17.11
C ASN A 98 17.60 6.98 -15.62
N LEU A 99 18.86 7.21 -15.25
CA LEU A 99 19.25 7.50 -13.88
C LEU A 99 19.51 9.01 -13.70
N ILE A 100 18.79 9.59 -12.73
CA ILE A 100 18.85 11.01 -12.40
C ILE A 100 19.34 11.14 -10.95
N PHE A 101 20.47 11.81 -10.79
CA PHE A 101 21.15 12.05 -9.53
C PHE A 101 21.80 13.43 -9.53
N SER A 102 22.14 13.94 -8.34
CA SER A 102 22.83 15.22 -8.19
C SER A 102 24.32 15.05 -8.42
N GLU A 103 24.89 15.80 -9.36
CA GLU A 103 26.34 15.78 -9.67
C GLU A 103 27.17 16.63 -8.70
N SER A 104 26.53 17.43 -7.84
CA SER A 104 27.24 18.36 -6.95
C SER A 104 27.69 17.71 -5.64
N GLU A 105 28.98 17.83 -5.32
CA GLU A 105 29.60 17.46 -4.03
C GLU A 105 29.33 16.00 -3.61
N VAL A 106 29.56 15.03 -4.51
CA VAL A 106 29.36 13.61 -4.20
C VAL A 106 30.58 13.03 -3.46
N GLU A 107 30.34 12.33 -2.36
CA GLU A 107 31.39 11.71 -1.51
C GLU A 107 31.35 10.17 -1.54
N GLU A 108 30.35 9.57 -2.19
CA GLU A 108 30.18 8.11 -2.23
C GLU A 108 30.85 7.51 -3.47
N ASN A 109 31.93 6.74 -3.26
CA ASN A 109 32.77 6.21 -4.34
C ASN A 109 32.00 5.51 -5.47
N PHE A 110 31.01 4.67 -5.13
CA PHE A 110 30.21 3.96 -6.15
C PHE A 110 29.43 4.93 -7.05
N LEU A 111 28.90 6.01 -6.48
CA LEU A 111 28.19 7.03 -7.25
C LEU A 111 29.17 7.90 -8.05
N ILE A 112 30.36 8.19 -7.50
CA ILE A 112 31.45 8.86 -8.23
C ILE A 112 31.84 8.05 -9.47
N GLU A 113 32.04 6.74 -9.34
CA GLU A 113 32.35 5.85 -10.46
C GLU A 113 31.28 5.91 -11.57
N ILE A 114 30.00 5.91 -11.19
CA ILE A 114 28.88 6.04 -12.15
C ILE A 114 28.83 7.42 -12.81
N ILE A 115 29.14 8.49 -12.07
CA ILE A 115 29.15 9.86 -12.58
C ILE A 115 30.30 10.07 -13.57
N GLU A 116 31.49 9.55 -13.25
CA GLU A 116 32.71 9.78 -14.03
C GLU A 116 32.83 8.86 -15.25
N ASP A 117 32.14 7.70 -15.25
CA ASP A 117 32.13 6.74 -16.36
C ASP A 117 30.75 6.66 -17.02
N GLU A 118 30.56 7.44 -18.11
CA GLU A 118 29.32 7.43 -18.91
C GLU A 118 28.94 6.03 -19.40
N LYS A 119 29.93 5.20 -19.74
CA LYS A 119 29.69 3.84 -20.22
C LYS A 119 29.22 2.95 -19.08
N LEU A 120 29.73 3.12 -17.87
CA LEU A 120 29.22 2.42 -16.70
C LEU A 120 27.78 2.81 -16.39
N LYS A 121 27.44 4.10 -16.48
CA LYS A 121 26.06 4.60 -16.34
C LYS A 121 25.13 3.96 -17.37
N GLU A 122 25.50 4.00 -18.65
CA GLU A 122 24.74 3.41 -19.74
C GLU A 122 24.50 1.91 -19.52
N ASN A 123 25.55 1.16 -19.17
CA ASN A 123 25.42 -0.27 -18.87
C ASN A 123 24.50 -0.55 -17.66
N LEU A 124 24.47 0.34 -16.68
CA LEU A 124 23.55 0.23 -15.55
C LEU A 124 22.10 0.49 -15.97
N GLU A 125 21.86 1.50 -16.80
CA GLU A 125 20.54 1.80 -17.40
C GLU A 125 20.04 0.62 -18.24
N ILE A 126 20.88 0.02 -19.09
CA ILE A 126 20.56 -1.20 -19.85
C ILE A 126 20.20 -2.36 -18.91
N SER A 127 21.00 -2.58 -17.86
CA SER A 127 20.75 -3.66 -16.91
C SER A 127 19.40 -3.47 -16.17
N LEU A 128 19.09 -2.23 -15.78
CA LEU A 128 17.82 -1.87 -15.15
C LEU A 128 16.64 -2.01 -16.12
N LEU A 129 16.81 -1.66 -17.39
CA LEU A 129 15.77 -1.84 -18.40
C LEU A 129 15.46 -3.33 -18.59
N GLY A 130 16.48 -4.18 -18.73
CA GLY A 130 16.28 -5.63 -18.79
C GLY A 130 15.56 -6.18 -17.55
N LYS A 131 15.86 -5.63 -16.36
CA LYS A 131 15.14 -5.95 -15.11
C LYS A 131 13.66 -5.56 -15.21
N ALA A 132 13.37 -4.35 -15.69
CA ALA A 132 12.02 -3.84 -15.84
C ALA A 132 11.19 -4.65 -16.85
N VAL A 133 11.77 -5.00 -18.00
CA VAL A 133 11.11 -5.81 -19.03
C VAL A 133 10.73 -7.18 -18.49
N LEU A 134 11.65 -7.87 -17.82
CA LEU A 134 11.38 -9.19 -17.23
C LEU A 134 10.37 -9.10 -16.09
N GLN A 135 10.47 -8.06 -15.26
CA GLN A 135 9.53 -7.82 -14.17
C GLN A 135 8.11 -7.60 -14.72
N MET A 136 7.96 -6.71 -15.70
CA MET A 136 6.69 -6.45 -16.36
C MET A 136 6.14 -7.70 -17.05
N ALA A 137 6.97 -8.42 -17.81
CA ALA A 137 6.56 -9.66 -18.48
C ALA A 137 6.05 -10.72 -17.51
N SER A 138 6.57 -10.79 -16.28
CA SER A 138 6.13 -11.76 -15.26
C SER A 138 4.66 -11.58 -14.82
N HIS A 139 4.02 -10.46 -15.15
CA HIS A 139 2.59 -10.24 -14.91
C HIS A 139 1.69 -10.83 -16.00
N PHE A 140 2.25 -11.10 -17.17
CA PHE A 140 1.55 -11.57 -18.36
C PHE A 140 1.94 -13.01 -18.71
N GLY A 141 1.09 -13.68 -19.48
CA GLY A 141 1.41 -15.01 -19.97
C GLY A 141 0.20 -15.78 -20.45
N TYR A 142 0.27 -17.10 -20.28
CA TYR A 142 -0.67 -18.06 -20.84
C TYR A 142 -1.36 -18.87 -19.75
N ARG A 143 -2.69 -18.97 -19.85
CA ARG A 143 -3.50 -19.82 -18.97
C ARG A 143 -3.68 -21.19 -19.59
N ILE A 144 -3.21 -22.22 -18.88
CA ILE A 144 -3.22 -23.61 -19.35
C ILE A 144 -4.05 -24.47 -18.41
N TYR A 145 -4.83 -25.37 -18.97
CA TYR A 145 -5.66 -26.32 -18.24
C TYR A 145 -5.12 -27.74 -18.41
N ILE A 146 -5.17 -28.52 -17.34
CA ILE A 146 -4.74 -29.91 -17.32
C ILE A 146 -5.87 -30.80 -16.82
N ASP A 147 -6.51 -31.53 -17.73
CA ASP A 147 -7.70 -32.33 -17.41
C ASP A 147 -7.38 -33.48 -16.46
N GLU A 148 -6.29 -34.19 -16.74
CA GLU A 148 -5.85 -35.35 -15.98
C GLU A 148 -5.05 -34.97 -14.73
N LYS A 149 -5.51 -35.41 -13.56
CA LYS A 149 -4.83 -35.09 -12.29
C LYS A 149 -3.39 -35.61 -12.25
N ASN A 150 -3.14 -36.80 -12.78
CA ASN A 150 -1.80 -37.39 -12.80
C ASN A 150 -0.82 -36.54 -13.64
N ILE A 151 -1.28 -36.05 -14.80
CA ILE A 151 -0.48 -35.15 -15.65
C ILE A 151 -0.24 -33.82 -14.93
N TYR A 152 -1.25 -33.28 -14.24
CA TYR A 152 -1.10 -32.04 -13.47
C TYR A 152 -0.06 -32.17 -12.36
N ASP A 153 -0.14 -33.23 -11.54
CA ASP A 153 0.79 -33.47 -10.45
C ASP A 153 2.22 -33.73 -10.97
N GLU A 154 2.35 -34.45 -12.09
CA GLU A 154 3.64 -34.70 -12.75
C GLU A 154 4.25 -33.42 -13.33
N PHE A 155 3.47 -32.63 -14.09
CA PHE A 155 3.93 -31.37 -14.68
C PHE A 155 4.34 -30.36 -13.61
N LYS A 156 3.54 -30.24 -12.55
CA LYS A 156 3.86 -29.40 -11.38
C LYS A 156 5.19 -29.83 -10.74
N SER A 157 5.41 -31.13 -10.56
CA SER A 157 6.68 -31.65 -10.03
C SER A 157 7.85 -31.34 -10.98
N TYR A 158 7.64 -31.59 -12.28
CA TYR A 158 8.62 -31.38 -13.33
C TYR A 158 9.09 -29.92 -13.40
N ILE A 159 8.17 -28.97 -13.53
CA ILE A 159 8.50 -27.53 -13.57
C ILE A 159 9.15 -27.06 -12.28
N ASN A 160 8.67 -27.50 -11.10
CA ASN A 160 9.28 -27.12 -9.83
C ASN A 160 10.74 -27.60 -9.71
N SER A 161 11.12 -28.68 -10.41
CA SER A 161 12.52 -29.15 -10.44
C SER A 161 13.46 -28.18 -11.17
N PHE A 162 12.97 -27.46 -12.19
CA PHE A 162 13.77 -26.48 -12.95
C PHE A 162 13.95 -25.17 -12.21
N PHE A 163 12.88 -24.66 -11.60
CA PHE A 163 12.83 -23.29 -11.11
C PHE A 163 12.75 -23.17 -9.58
N LYS A 164 12.83 -24.30 -8.86
CA LYS A 164 12.76 -24.38 -7.39
C LYS A 164 11.56 -23.58 -6.81
N GLY A 165 10.43 -23.57 -7.51
CA GLY A 165 9.21 -22.85 -7.10
C GLY A 165 9.25 -21.33 -7.32
N SER A 166 10.08 -20.81 -8.23
CA SER A 166 10.08 -19.38 -8.59
C SER A 166 8.77 -18.96 -9.24
N LYS A 167 8.05 -18.02 -8.60
CA LYS A 167 6.80 -17.44 -9.11
C LYS A 167 6.97 -16.56 -10.35
N ILE A 168 8.21 -16.30 -10.78
CA ILE A 168 8.52 -15.50 -11.98
C ILE A 168 8.00 -16.17 -13.24
N PHE A 169 8.04 -17.51 -13.27
CA PHE A 169 7.75 -18.30 -14.47
C PHE A 169 6.38 -18.96 -14.44
N PHE A 170 5.82 -19.26 -13.26
CA PHE A 170 4.54 -19.96 -13.18
C PHE A 170 3.81 -19.79 -11.86
N ASP A 171 2.50 -20.02 -11.90
CA ASP A 171 1.63 -20.14 -10.74
C ASP A 171 0.59 -21.25 -10.93
N TYR A 172 0.09 -21.81 -9.84
CA TYR A 172 -0.81 -22.98 -9.85
C TYR A 172 -2.11 -22.72 -9.10
N CYS A 173 -3.23 -23.20 -9.65
CA CYS A 173 -4.49 -23.28 -8.93
C CYS A 173 -4.93 -24.75 -8.79
N ASP A 174 -4.63 -25.36 -7.65
CA ASP A 174 -4.95 -26.77 -7.38
C ASP A 174 -6.46 -27.07 -7.45
N LYS A 175 -7.33 -26.07 -7.21
CA LYS A 175 -8.79 -26.24 -7.30
C LYS A 175 -9.29 -26.38 -8.73
N THR A 176 -8.70 -25.63 -9.65
CA THR A 176 -9.13 -25.59 -11.06
C THR A 176 -8.20 -26.38 -11.98
N LYS A 177 -7.10 -26.96 -11.45
CA LYS A 177 -6.01 -27.58 -12.22
C LYS A 177 -5.49 -26.66 -13.33
N GLU A 178 -5.48 -25.37 -13.04
CA GLU A 178 -4.97 -24.34 -13.93
C GLU A 178 -3.51 -24.09 -13.61
N VAL A 179 -2.69 -23.99 -14.66
CA VAL A 179 -1.31 -23.52 -14.58
C VAL A 179 -1.20 -22.24 -15.39
N LYS A 180 -0.63 -21.21 -14.77
CA LYS A 180 -0.27 -19.97 -15.45
C LYS A 180 1.21 -20.07 -15.81
N LEU A 181 1.55 -19.98 -17.09
CA LEU A 181 2.95 -19.78 -17.52
C LEU A 181 3.14 -18.28 -17.72
N LEU A 182 4.15 -17.71 -17.07
CA LEU A 182 4.35 -16.28 -16.93
C LEU A 182 5.69 -15.86 -17.54
N GLY A 183 5.74 -14.64 -18.09
CA GLY A 183 6.97 -13.99 -18.51
C GLY A 183 7.70 -14.63 -19.69
N ILE A 184 8.98 -14.27 -19.81
CA ILE A 184 9.89 -14.74 -20.85
C ILE A 184 10.61 -16.00 -20.34
N TRP A 185 10.57 -17.08 -21.11
CA TRP A 185 11.21 -18.34 -20.72
C TRP A 185 12.51 -18.56 -21.49
N PRO A 186 13.62 -18.97 -20.84
CA PRO A 186 14.86 -19.29 -21.54
C PRO A 186 14.68 -20.43 -22.53
N LYS A 187 15.26 -20.29 -23.74
CA LYS A 187 15.14 -21.24 -24.85
C LYS A 187 15.47 -22.68 -24.47
N ASP A 188 16.51 -22.90 -23.68
CA ASP A 188 16.90 -24.23 -23.21
C ASP A 188 15.83 -24.89 -22.33
N MET A 189 15.11 -24.09 -21.54
CA MET A 189 14.04 -24.56 -20.67
C MET A 189 12.76 -24.83 -21.47
N ILE A 190 12.44 -23.96 -22.45
CA ILE A 190 11.36 -24.21 -23.40
C ILE A 190 11.60 -25.53 -24.13
N GLY A 191 12.81 -25.74 -24.64
CA GLY A 191 13.20 -26.97 -25.34
C GLY A 191 12.99 -28.22 -24.48
N LYS A 192 13.46 -28.22 -23.23
CA LYS A 192 13.26 -29.34 -22.30
C LYS A 192 11.78 -29.61 -22.03
N LEU A 193 10.98 -28.57 -21.80
CA LEU A 193 9.55 -28.69 -21.56
C LEU A 193 8.82 -29.31 -22.77
N CYS A 194 9.16 -28.85 -23.97
CA CYS A 194 8.51 -29.26 -25.21
C CYS A 194 8.90 -30.66 -25.70
N LEU A 195 9.90 -31.31 -25.07
CA LEU A 195 10.23 -32.72 -25.32
C LEU A 195 9.23 -33.69 -24.68
N GLU A 196 8.50 -33.24 -23.65
CA GLU A 196 7.59 -34.08 -22.86
C GLU A 196 6.14 -33.64 -22.94
N TYR A 197 5.90 -32.36 -23.24
CA TYR A 197 4.58 -31.74 -23.22
C TYR A 197 4.29 -30.96 -24.50
N TYR A 198 3.02 -30.92 -24.87
CA TYR A 198 2.52 -30.07 -25.96
C TYR A 198 1.16 -29.48 -25.59
N LEU A 199 0.77 -28.43 -26.30
CA LEU A 199 -0.55 -27.81 -26.18
C LEU A 199 -1.46 -28.22 -27.34
N ASP A 200 -2.72 -28.49 -27.02
CA ASP A 200 -3.83 -28.52 -27.98
C ASP A 200 -4.82 -27.40 -27.62
N GLN A 201 -5.42 -26.81 -28.64
CA GLN A 201 -6.47 -25.80 -28.48
C GLN A 201 -7.85 -26.45 -28.54
N GLN A 202 -8.66 -26.26 -27.51
CA GLN A 202 -10.04 -26.76 -27.44
C GLN A 202 -10.96 -25.65 -26.93
N GLU A 203 -11.95 -25.26 -27.72
CA GLU A 203 -12.95 -24.23 -27.33
C GLU A 203 -12.30 -22.91 -26.83
N GLY A 204 -11.18 -22.49 -27.43
CA GLY A 204 -10.43 -21.30 -27.02
C GLY A 204 -9.59 -21.46 -25.75
N LYS A 205 -9.50 -22.68 -25.19
CA LYS A 205 -8.62 -23.01 -24.05
C LYS A 205 -7.37 -23.73 -24.51
N LEU A 206 -6.26 -23.45 -23.83
CA LEU A 206 -5.00 -24.17 -23.98
C LEU A 206 -5.00 -25.39 -23.05
N ILE A 207 -5.00 -26.59 -23.63
CA ILE A 207 -4.99 -27.85 -22.87
C ILE A 207 -3.60 -28.48 -22.97
N LEU A 208 -2.96 -28.70 -21.82
CA LEU A 208 -1.68 -29.41 -21.77
C LEU A 208 -1.87 -30.90 -21.88
N LYS A 209 -1.09 -31.53 -22.76
CA LYS A 209 -1.00 -32.97 -22.90
C LYS A 209 0.44 -33.44 -22.77
N LYS A 210 0.61 -34.66 -22.27
CA LYS A 210 1.89 -35.34 -22.22
C LYS A 210 2.09 -36.13 -23.51
N GLY A 211 3.24 -35.98 -24.15
CA GLY A 211 3.59 -36.67 -25.38
C GLY A 211 4.64 -35.93 -26.19
N LYS A 212 5.14 -36.58 -27.23
CA LYS A 212 6.18 -36.03 -28.11
C LYS A 212 5.54 -35.50 -29.39
N LYS A 213 5.77 -34.22 -29.70
CA LYS A 213 5.61 -33.63 -31.03
C LYS A 213 6.99 -33.16 -31.52
N GLU A 214 7.17 -32.99 -32.82
CA GLU A 214 8.35 -32.27 -33.32
C GLU A 214 8.36 -30.85 -32.72
N ILE A 215 9.53 -30.37 -32.29
CA ILE A 215 9.64 -29.13 -31.51
C ILE A 215 9.07 -27.93 -32.27
N HIS A 216 9.33 -27.84 -33.57
CA HIS A 216 8.86 -26.74 -34.42
C HIS A 216 7.35 -26.78 -34.71
N ASP A 217 6.72 -27.96 -34.58
CA ASP A 217 5.26 -28.12 -34.69
C ASP A 217 4.56 -28.07 -33.32
N ASN A 218 5.34 -27.90 -32.23
CA ASN A 218 4.80 -27.87 -30.88
C ASN A 218 4.27 -26.48 -30.57
N PHE A 219 2.94 -26.35 -30.47
CA PHE A 219 2.29 -25.08 -30.15
C PHE A 219 2.79 -24.45 -28.83
N LEU A 220 3.20 -25.27 -27.85
CA LEU A 220 3.83 -24.77 -26.62
C LEU A 220 5.17 -24.08 -26.89
N TYR A 221 5.96 -24.61 -27.83
CA TYR A 221 7.24 -24.02 -28.23
C TYR A 221 7.03 -22.68 -28.93
N LEU A 222 6.05 -22.60 -29.83
CA LEU A 222 5.70 -21.38 -30.55
C LEU A 222 5.22 -20.28 -29.58
N LEU A 223 4.28 -20.59 -28.69
CA LEU A 223 3.78 -19.64 -27.69
C LEU A 223 4.89 -19.11 -26.77
N LEU A 224 5.74 -19.99 -26.24
CA LEU A 224 6.77 -19.59 -25.29
C LEU A 224 7.94 -18.85 -25.95
N ASN A 225 8.17 -19.00 -27.26
CA ASN A 225 9.14 -18.20 -28.03
C ASN A 225 8.51 -16.96 -28.71
N PHE A 226 7.24 -16.65 -28.44
CA PHE A 226 6.53 -15.52 -29.07
C PHE A 226 6.49 -15.63 -30.61
N GLU A 227 6.28 -16.85 -31.11
CA GLU A 227 6.11 -17.16 -32.53
C GLU A 227 4.66 -17.56 -32.84
N GLY A 228 4.18 -17.27 -34.06
CA GLY A 228 2.82 -17.63 -34.49
C GLY A 228 1.72 -16.80 -33.82
N GLU A 229 0.61 -17.44 -33.41
CA GLU A 229 -0.57 -16.76 -32.86
C GLU A 229 -0.48 -16.43 -31.35
N TRP A 230 0.73 -16.19 -30.84
CA TRP A 230 0.99 -16.04 -29.41
C TRP A 230 0.21 -14.90 -28.74
N GLU A 231 0.06 -13.77 -29.44
CA GLU A 231 -0.62 -12.59 -28.93
C GLU A 231 -2.06 -12.86 -28.49
N SER A 232 -2.75 -13.74 -29.21
CA SER A 232 -4.16 -14.08 -28.97
C SER A 232 -4.40 -14.77 -27.62
N PHE A 233 -3.36 -15.35 -27.03
CA PHE A 233 -3.41 -16.03 -25.72
C PHE A 233 -2.64 -15.29 -24.63
N PHE A 234 -1.81 -14.32 -24.98
CA PHE A 234 -0.99 -13.58 -24.03
C PHE A 234 -1.81 -12.52 -23.32
N THR A 235 -2.06 -12.71 -22.02
CA THR A 235 -2.97 -11.87 -21.24
C THR A 235 -2.37 -11.52 -19.88
N LEU A 236 -2.89 -10.47 -19.24
CA LEU A 236 -2.59 -10.14 -17.85
C LEU A 236 -3.19 -11.23 -16.94
N LEU A 237 -2.35 -11.87 -16.12
CA LEU A 237 -2.76 -13.02 -15.30
C LEU A 237 -2.67 -12.80 -13.79
N THR A 238 -2.08 -11.68 -13.36
CA THR A 238 -1.77 -11.39 -11.95
C THR A 238 -2.69 -10.36 -11.30
N SER A 239 -3.33 -9.49 -12.07
CA SER A 239 -4.25 -8.45 -11.60
C SER A 239 -5.36 -8.17 -12.63
N ASP A 240 -6.30 -7.30 -12.27
CA ASP A 240 -7.37 -6.85 -13.17
C ASP A 240 -6.90 -5.75 -14.14
N VAL A 241 -5.91 -4.95 -13.73
CA VAL A 241 -5.32 -3.85 -14.52
C VAL A 241 -3.80 -3.81 -14.27
N TYR A 242 -3.03 -3.51 -15.30
CA TYR A 242 -1.62 -3.16 -15.20
C TYR A 242 -1.37 -1.84 -15.93
N TYR A 243 -0.99 -0.79 -15.19
CA TYR A 243 -0.52 0.45 -15.76
C TYR A 243 0.62 1.01 -14.90
N SER A 244 1.43 1.87 -15.50
CA SER A 244 2.56 2.50 -14.82
C SER A 244 2.27 3.99 -14.61
N GLY A 245 1.68 4.32 -13.47
CA GLY A 245 1.41 5.72 -13.08
C GLY A 245 2.70 6.50 -12.83
N VAL A 246 2.66 7.82 -13.05
CA VAL A 246 3.82 8.71 -12.80
C VAL A 246 3.77 9.21 -11.36
N MET A 247 4.83 8.96 -10.61
CA MET A 247 4.92 9.29 -9.18
C MET A 247 6.02 10.32 -8.88
N PRO A 248 5.90 11.09 -7.79
CA PRO A 248 7.01 11.90 -7.29
C PRO A 248 8.09 11.02 -6.67
N CYS A 249 9.33 11.16 -7.14
CA CYS A 249 10.51 10.65 -6.46
C CYS A 249 11.19 11.79 -5.69
N VAL A 250 11.22 11.69 -4.37
CA VAL A 250 11.86 12.67 -3.50
C VAL A 250 13.38 12.62 -3.66
N LYS A 251 13.99 13.78 -3.91
CA LYS A 251 15.45 13.95 -3.98
C LYS A 251 16.00 14.83 -2.87
N LYS A 252 15.17 15.70 -2.28
CA LYS A 252 15.55 16.55 -1.15
C LYS A 252 14.31 16.99 -0.38
N ILE A 253 14.47 17.18 0.93
CA ILE A 253 13.45 17.73 1.82
C ILE A 253 13.96 19.06 2.36
N ASP A 254 13.28 20.15 2.03
CA ASP A 254 13.53 21.44 2.67
C ASP A 254 12.59 21.63 3.85
N TYR A 255 13.17 22.07 4.97
CA TYR A 255 12.44 22.34 6.20
C TYR A 255 12.68 23.80 6.59
N GLU A 256 11.65 24.61 6.36
CA GLU A 256 11.70 26.03 6.69
C GLU A 256 10.77 26.34 7.86
N ILE A 257 11.29 27.19 8.74
CA ILE A 257 10.50 27.79 9.81
C ILE A 257 10.35 29.25 9.42
N ASN A 258 9.22 29.63 8.83
CA ASN A 258 9.02 31.00 8.40
C ASN A 258 8.93 31.92 9.65
N PRO A 259 9.92 32.80 9.89
CA PRO A 259 9.91 33.64 11.08
C PRO A 259 8.98 34.85 10.93
N SER A 260 8.53 35.15 9.71
CA SER A 260 7.79 36.39 9.37
C SER A 260 6.27 36.32 9.59
N LEU A 261 5.70 35.13 9.80
CA LEU A 261 4.28 34.92 10.09
C LEU A 261 4.11 34.33 11.50
N SER A 262 3.90 35.18 12.50
CA SER A 262 3.48 34.81 13.87
C SER A 262 3.94 33.40 14.34
N GLN A 263 5.25 33.11 14.31
CA GLN A 263 5.99 32.03 14.99
C GLN A 263 5.47 30.56 14.97
N LYS A 264 4.50 30.17 14.13
CA LYS A 264 3.72 28.94 14.38
C LYS A 264 3.44 28.06 13.15
N ILE A 265 4.24 28.12 12.09
CA ILE A 265 4.04 27.20 10.95
C ILE A 265 5.34 26.45 10.66
N LYS A 266 5.27 25.12 10.67
CA LYS A 266 6.29 24.22 10.14
C LYS A 266 6.03 24.06 8.64
N TYR A 267 6.96 24.48 7.81
CA TYR A 267 6.83 24.36 6.35
C TYR A 267 7.80 23.31 5.82
N LEU A 268 7.26 22.26 5.23
CA LEU A 268 8.02 21.16 4.63
C LEU A 268 7.80 21.16 3.12
N VAL A 269 8.88 21.10 2.37
CA VAL A 269 8.85 21.01 0.91
C VAL A 269 9.58 19.75 0.47
N PHE A 270 8.86 18.86 -0.22
CA PHE A 270 9.47 17.75 -0.94
C PHE A 270 9.91 18.24 -2.32
N ASN A 271 11.21 18.26 -2.57
CA ASN A 271 11.75 18.48 -3.91
C ASN A 271 11.79 17.14 -4.65
N VAL A 272 11.12 17.09 -5.80
CA VAL A 272 10.84 15.83 -6.48
C VAL A 272 11.16 15.89 -7.97
N ILE A 273 11.52 14.74 -8.50
CA ILE A 273 11.51 14.45 -9.94
C ILE A 273 10.41 13.43 -10.24
N ARG A 274 10.13 13.17 -11.52
CA ARG A 274 9.18 12.11 -11.91
C ARG A 274 9.85 10.75 -11.88
N THR A 275 9.12 9.75 -11.43
CA THR A 275 9.41 8.32 -11.61
C THR A 275 8.11 7.59 -11.96
N THR A 276 8.13 6.28 -12.11
CA THR A 276 6.95 5.49 -12.51
C THR A 276 6.71 4.29 -11.61
N TYR A 277 5.48 3.78 -11.55
CA TYR A 277 5.15 2.58 -10.79
C TYR A 277 5.96 1.36 -11.22
N ALA A 278 6.15 1.18 -12.53
CA ALA A 278 7.01 0.13 -13.04
C ALA A 278 8.46 0.27 -12.55
N THR A 279 8.98 1.50 -12.39
CA THR A 279 10.31 1.71 -11.79
C THR A 279 10.33 1.26 -10.33
N VAL A 280 9.33 1.66 -9.54
CA VAL A 280 9.23 1.27 -8.13
C VAL A 280 9.18 -0.25 -7.99
N ASP A 281 8.35 -0.93 -8.79
CA ASP A 281 8.26 -2.39 -8.78
C ASP A 281 9.58 -3.05 -9.20
N THR A 282 10.24 -2.50 -10.23
CA THR A 282 11.56 -2.95 -10.70
C THR A 282 12.64 -2.81 -9.63
N MET A 283 12.70 -1.69 -8.92
CA MET A 283 13.70 -1.45 -7.87
C MET A 283 13.41 -2.25 -6.61
N ASP A 284 12.14 -2.50 -6.28
CA ASP A 284 11.72 -3.24 -5.09
C ASP A 284 11.95 -4.75 -5.23
N ASN A 285 11.64 -5.35 -6.39
CA ASN A 285 11.65 -6.81 -6.57
C ASN A 285 13.00 -7.36 -7.06
N SER A 286 13.88 -7.74 -6.13
CA SER A 286 15.16 -8.37 -6.50
C SER A 286 15.05 -9.86 -6.84
N GLN A 287 13.87 -10.49 -6.71
CA GLN A 287 13.73 -11.90 -7.10
C GLN A 287 13.95 -12.11 -8.59
N ILE A 288 13.65 -11.10 -9.42
CA ILE A 288 13.84 -11.16 -10.86
C ILE A 288 15.29 -11.41 -11.27
N LEU A 289 16.27 -11.07 -10.41
CA LEU A 289 17.70 -11.36 -10.63
C LEU A 289 18.03 -12.87 -10.59
N LYS A 290 17.06 -13.71 -10.19
CA LYS A 290 17.17 -15.18 -10.29
C LYS A 290 16.84 -15.70 -11.69
N HIS A 291 16.39 -14.84 -12.60
CA HIS A 291 16.17 -15.20 -13.99
C HIS A 291 17.50 -15.57 -14.66
N PRO A 292 17.59 -16.65 -15.47
CA PRO A 292 18.87 -17.08 -16.07
C PRO A 292 19.58 -16.02 -16.93
N PHE A 293 18.84 -15.02 -17.44
CA PHE A 293 19.44 -13.89 -18.16
C PHE A 293 20.34 -12.99 -17.30
N PHE A 294 20.30 -13.13 -15.97
CA PHE A 294 21.14 -12.41 -15.01
C PHE A 294 22.29 -13.25 -14.42
N GLU A 295 22.63 -14.41 -14.99
CA GLU A 295 23.77 -15.22 -14.52
C GLU A 295 25.15 -14.60 -14.82
N GLY A 296 25.21 -13.48 -15.55
CA GLY A 296 26.44 -12.77 -15.91
C GLY A 296 26.55 -11.33 -15.36
N GLU A 297 27.30 -10.51 -16.09
CA GLU A 297 27.71 -9.14 -15.69
C GLU A 297 26.53 -8.23 -15.31
N HIS A 298 25.41 -8.29 -16.05
CA HIS A 298 24.21 -7.50 -15.75
C HIS A 298 23.64 -7.83 -14.35
N GLY A 299 23.63 -9.10 -13.96
CA GLY A 299 23.14 -9.51 -12.65
C GLY A 299 24.08 -9.12 -11.51
N GLU A 300 25.40 -9.19 -11.74
CA GLU A 300 26.40 -8.72 -10.78
C GLU A 300 26.31 -7.21 -10.57
N ARG A 301 26.14 -6.44 -11.64
CA ARG A 301 25.99 -4.98 -11.58
C ARG A 301 24.77 -4.56 -10.76
N LEU A 302 23.62 -5.19 -10.98
CA LEU A 302 22.40 -4.91 -10.21
C LEU A 302 22.52 -5.36 -8.75
N ALA A 303 23.19 -6.48 -8.47
CA ALA A 303 23.42 -6.93 -7.09
C ALA A 303 24.35 -5.96 -6.32
N LYS A 304 25.34 -5.36 -7.00
CA LYS A 304 26.18 -4.30 -6.43
C LYS A 304 25.37 -3.04 -6.12
N LEU A 305 24.49 -2.62 -7.03
CA LEU A 305 23.56 -1.51 -6.79
C LEU A 305 22.65 -1.78 -5.58
N ASP A 306 22.04 -2.96 -5.50
CA ASP A 306 21.18 -3.36 -4.37
C ASP A 306 21.95 -3.31 -3.04
N ASN A 307 23.19 -3.81 -3.01
CA ASN A 307 24.04 -3.77 -1.82
C ASN A 307 24.46 -2.35 -1.43
N TYR A 308 24.76 -1.50 -2.42
CA TYR A 308 25.06 -0.09 -2.21
C TYR A 308 23.90 0.64 -1.51
N GLU A 309 22.67 0.41 -1.95
CA GLU A 309 21.47 0.98 -1.32
C GLU A 309 21.28 0.50 0.13
N ASP A 310 21.48 -0.80 0.39
CA ASP A 310 21.37 -1.38 1.73
C ASP A 310 22.41 -0.77 2.70
N ILE A 311 23.64 -0.51 2.22
CA ILE A 311 24.71 0.17 2.97
C ILE A 311 24.34 1.63 3.27
N LEU A 312 23.87 2.37 2.26
CA LEU A 312 23.45 3.76 2.43
C LEU A 312 22.32 3.90 3.46
N GLN A 313 21.31 3.04 3.40
CA GLN A 313 20.22 3.03 4.37
C GLN A 313 20.75 2.75 5.78
N ASN A 314 21.63 1.78 5.95
CA ASN A 314 22.22 1.52 7.25
C ASN A 314 23.02 2.72 7.77
N LYS A 315 23.89 3.28 6.93
CA LYS A 315 24.75 4.42 7.27
C LYS A 315 23.95 5.64 7.70
N TYR A 316 22.92 6.01 6.96
CA TYR A 316 22.22 7.29 7.18
C TYR A 316 20.88 7.16 7.92
N LEU A 317 20.17 6.04 7.78
CA LEU A 317 18.81 5.86 8.34
C LEU A 317 18.73 4.94 9.56
N TYR A 318 19.70 4.06 9.80
CA TYR A 318 19.62 3.07 10.90
C TYR A 318 20.70 3.28 11.97
N SER A 319 21.97 3.40 11.58
CA SER A 319 23.09 3.49 12.51
C SER A 319 23.30 4.92 13.06
N ASN A 320 23.17 5.94 12.22
CA ASN A 320 23.39 7.35 12.61
C ASN A 320 22.13 8.02 13.18
N GLN A 321 21.44 7.39 14.11
CA GLN A 321 20.18 7.94 14.61
C GLN A 321 20.38 9.07 15.64
N PRO A 322 19.63 10.18 15.51
CA PRO A 322 19.67 11.24 16.50
C PRO A 322 19.16 10.71 17.84
N LYS A 323 19.85 11.10 18.92
CA LYS A 323 19.43 10.82 20.29
C LYS A 323 18.26 11.74 20.66
N GLN A 324 17.62 11.45 21.79
CA GLN A 324 16.57 12.31 22.33
C GLN A 324 17.11 13.74 22.56
N GLU A 325 16.46 14.71 21.94
CA GLU A 325 16.79 16.14 22.11
C GLU A 325 15.85 16.81 23.12
N ARG A 326 16.26 17.96 23.64
CA ARG A 326 15.42 18.75 24.57
C ARG A 326 14.21 19.38 23.86
N LYS A 327 14.35 19.75 22.58
CA LYS A 327 13.28 20.31 21.75
C LYS A 327 13.00 19.35 20.61
N GLN A 328 11.71 19.13 20.32
CA GLN A 328 11.30 18.28 19.21
C GLN A 328 11.88 18.77 17.88
N ARG A 329 11.93 20.08 17.66
CA ARG A 329 12.45 20.68 16.41
C ARG A 329 13.92 20.33 16.14
N ASP A 330 14.77 20.36 17.16
CA ASP A 330 16.19 20.00 17.02
C ASP A 330 16.34 18.51 16.61
N TYR A 331 15.43 17.65 17.08
CA TYR A 331 15.36 16.24 16.68
C TYR A 331 14.87 16.09 15.22
N GLU A 332 13.83 16.82 14.83
CA GLU A 332 13.30 16.84 13.45
C GLU A 332 14.36 17.32 12.45
N GLU A 333 15.06 18.43 12.74
CA GLU A 333 16.14 18.96 11.88
C GLU A 333 17.27 17.94 11.67
N LYS A 334 17.71 17.26 12.73
CA LYS A 334 18.74 16.20 12.64
C LYS A 334 18.26 15.00 11.83
N MET A 335 17.00 14.59 11.98
CA MET A 335 16.42 13.50 11.17
C MET A 335 16.38 13.88 9.69
N ILE A 336 15.95 15.10 9.37
CA ILE A 336 15.87 15.60 7.99
C ILE A 336 17.26 15.72 7.37
N LEU A 337 18.26 16.17 8.13
CA LEU A 337 19.64 16.23 7.65
C LEU A 337 20.18 14.84 7.27
N ASN A 338 19.90 13.82 8.08
CA ASN A 338 20.28 12.44 7.77
C ASN A 338 19.50 11.88 6.57
N LEU A 339 18.20 12.16 6.47
CA LEU A 339 17.39 11.80 5.31
C LEU A 339 17.93 12.44 4.04
N ASN A 340 18.25 13.73 4.06
CA ASN A 340 18.80 14.42 2.90
C ASN A 340 20.17 13.88 2.47
N LYS A 341 21.01 13.42 3.41
CA LYS A 341 22.25 12.71 3.07
C LYS A 341 21.96 11.39 2.35
N TYR A 342 20.98 10.62 2.82
CA TYR A 342 20.55 9.40 2.13
C TYR A 342 20.00 9.70 0.73
N LEU A 343 19.04 10.63 0.62
CA LEU A 343 18.38 10.99 -0.63
C LEU A 343 19.35 11.54 -1.68
N LYS A 344 20.41 12.24 -1.25
CA LYS A 344 21.46 12.77 -2.13
C LYS A 344 22.21 11.65 -2.86
N TYR A 345 22.45 10.53 -2.19
CA TYR A 345 23.29 9.44 -2.70
C TYR A 345 22.49 8.24 -3.23
N SER A 346 21.22 8.12 -2.85
CA SER A 346 20.39 7.01 -3.29
C SER A 346 19.94 7.14 -4.75
N LEU A 347 20.00 6.01 -5.45
CA LEU A 347 19.48 5.77 -6.79
C LEU A 347 18.10 5.07 -6.77
N ASN A 348 17.55 4.82 -5.58
CA ASN A 348 16.26 4.17 -5.41
C ASN A 348 15.12 5.19 -5.58
N THR A 349 13.90 4.68 -5.75
CA THR A 349 12.69 5.47 -5.91
C THR A 349 12.05 5.74 -4.56
N HIS A 350 12.17 6.97 -4.05
CA HIS A 350 11.54 7.37 -2.78
C HIS A 350 10.21 8.07 -3.05
N THR A 351 9.14 7.31 -3.09
CA THR A 351 7.81 7.86 -3.42
C THR A 351 7.16 8.54 -2.21
N ILE A 352 6.11 9.33 -2.49
CA ILE A 352 5.26 9.93 -1.47
C ILE A 352 3.89 9.23 -1.52
N ALA A 353 3.50 8.66 -0.39
CA ALA A 353 2.16 8.15 -0.12
C ALA A 353 1.38 9.12 0.75
N VAL A 354 0.06 9.09 0.63
CA VAL A 354 -0.87 9.80 1.50
C VAL A 354 -1.64 8.79 2.34
N SER A 355 -1.69 9.03 3.65
CA SER A 355 -2.40 8.18 4.60
C SER A 355 -3.36 9.03 5.42
N SER A 356 -4.62 8.61 5.46
CA SER A 356 -5.70 9.45 5.98
C SER A 356 -6.59 8.74 6.98
N ASN A 357 -6.90 9.43 8.07
CA ASN A 357 -7.92 9.05 9.05
C ASN A 357 -9.18 9.89 8.84
N LEU A 358 -10.28 9.23 8.43
CA LEU A 358 -11.60 9.84 8.33
C LEU A 358 -12.44 9.51 9.57
N ILE A 359 -12.97 10.57 10.19
CA ILE A 359 -13.84 10.50 11.36
C ILE A 359 -15.26 10.84 10.92
N THR A 360 -16.15 9.86 10.99
CA THR A 360 -17.58 10.02 10.67
C THR A 360 -18.29 10.97 11.63
N GLU A 361 -19.45 11.48 11.21
CA GLU A 361 -20.30 12.36 12.02
C GLU A 361 -20.65 11.72 13.38
N ASP A 362 -20.90 10.40 13.39
CA ASP A 362 -21.18 9.64 14.59
C ASP A 362 -19.93 9.18 15.35
N GLY A 363 -18.75 9.73 15.02
CA GLY A 363 -17.50 9.61 15.79
C GLY A 363 -16.78 8.27 15.65
N TYR A 364 -16.97 7.56 14.53
CA TYR A 364 -16.18 6.39 14.18
C TYR A 364 -15.03 6.77 13.24
N LEU A 365 -13.81 6.33 13.61
CA LEU A 365 -12.67 6.28 12.71
C LEU A 365 -12.84 5.11 11.74
N ILE A 366 -12.69 5.34 10.44
CA ILE A 366 -12.81 4.27 9.42
C ILE A 366 -11.46 3.54 9.27
N ALA A 367 -11.49 2.21 9.19
CA ALA A 367 -10.34 1.39 8.83
C ALA A 367 -10.74 0.37 7.75
N GLY A 368 -9.96 0.30 6.67
CA GLY A 368 -10.14 -0.66 5.58
C GLY A 368 -9.35 -1.94 5.83
N LYS A 369 -9.95 -3.11 5.60
CA LYS A 369 -9.26 -4.41 5.60
C LYS A 369 -8.95 -4.78 4.16
N ARG A 370 -7.67 -4.91 3.80
CA ARG A 370 -7.26 -5.14 2.40
C ARG A 370 -7.79 -6.46 1.85
N GLY A 371 -8.17 -6.44 0.57
CA GLY A 371 -8.60 -7.59 -0.22
C GLY A 371 -7.58 -8.73 -0.26
N ALA A 372 -8.05 -9.95 -0.52
CA ALA A 372 -7.20 -11.15 -0.53
C ALA A 372 -6.15 -11.18 -1.67
N LEU A 373 -6.38 -10.40 -2.73
CA LEU A 373 -5.51 -10.31 -3.92
C LEU A 373 -4.52 -9.14 -3.83
N ASN A 374 -4.61 -8.30 -2.80
CA ASN A 374 -3.80 -7.09 -2.67
C ASN A 374 -2.53 -7.34 -1.86
N ILE A 375 -1.57 -6.41 -1.98
CA ILE A 375 -0.40 -6.37 -1.09
C ILE A 375 -0.89 -6.23 0.36
N ASP A 376 -0.28 -7.00 1.27
CA ASP A 376 -0.65 -7.09 2.68
C ASP A 376 -2.10 -7.54 2.91
N ALA A 377 -2.54 -8.51 2.09
CA ALA A 377 -3.85 -9.13 2.15
C ALA A 377 -4.34 -9.44 3.58
N GLY A 378 -5.53 -8.92 3.90
CA GLY A 378 -6.20 -9.13 5.19
C GLY A 378 -5.70 -8.27 6.36
N GLU A 379 -4.69 -7.42 6.16
CA GLU A 379 -4.28 -6.41 7.14
C GLU A 379 -5.22 -5.21 7.14
N TYR A 380 -5.36 -4.55 8.28
CA TYR A 380 -6.08 -3.28 8.38
C TYR A 380 -5.15 -2.09 8.10
N TYR A 381 -5.63 -1.22 7.24
CA TYR A 381 -5.05 0.07 6.87
C TYR A 381 -5.89 1.22 7.42
N CYS A 382 -5.39 2.45 7.28
CA CYS A 382 -6.15 3.66 7.63
C CYS A 382 -7.37 3.84 6.69
N SER A 383 -8.10 4.94 6.82
CA SER A 383 -9.35 5.12 6.06
C SER A 383 -9.12 5.16 4.56
N SER A 384 -8.00 5.76 4.14
CA SER A 384 -7.54 5.75 2.76
C SER A 384 -6.01 5.81 2.75
N ASN A 385 -5.41 5.08 1.81
CA ASN A 385 -3.95 4.97 1.69
C ASN A 385 -3.51 4.73 0.24
N GLY A 386 -3.07 5.78 -0.42
CA GLY A 386 -2.65 5.75 -1.82
C GLY A 386 -1.24 6.27 -2.05
N GLN A 387 -0.64 5.87 -3.18
CA GLN A 387 0.54 6.54 -3.71
C GLN A 387 0.10 7.81 -4.44
N THR A 388 0.88 8.87 -4.31
CA THR A 388 0.54 10.13 -4.98
C THR A 388 1.00 10.09 -6.43
N GLU A 389 0.16 10.55 -7.36
CA GLU A 389 0.47 10.53 -8.79
C GLU A 389 0.42 11.93 -9.44
N PHE A 390 1.32 12.16 -10.39
CA PHE A 390 1.24 13.27 -11.32
C PHE A 390 0.42 12.88 -12.54
N ARG A 391 -0.46 13.78 -12.97
CA ARG A 391 -1.09 13.67 -14.27
C ARG A 391 -0.04 13.83 -15.35
N ASP A 392 0.07 12.84 -16.23
CA ASP A 392 1.06 12.82 -17.29
C ASP A 392 0.44 12.33 -18.61
N GLU A 393 0.75 13.00 -19.72
CA GLU A 393 0.16 12.70 -21.03
C GLU A 393 0.67 11.42 -21.66
N ASN A 394 1.84 10.93 -21.20
CA ASN A 394 2.49 9.72 -21.68
C ASN A 394 1.90 8.46 -21.05
N VAL A 395 1.04 8.58 -20.04
CA VAL A 395 0.33 7.44 -19.44
C VAL A 395 -0.99 7.24 -20.18
N ASN A 396 -1.00 6.28 -21.11
CA ASN A 396 -2.17 5.97 -21.93
C ASN A 396 -3.42 5.61 -21.12
N PHE A 397 -3.24 4.99 -19.95
CA PHE A 397 -4.33 4.58 -19.06
C PHE A 397 -5.19 5.76 -18.57
N TYR A 398 -4.60 6.92 -18.27
CA TYR A 398 -5.34 8.08 -17.75
C TYR A 398 -6.39 8.63 -18.73
N ARG A 399 -6.29 8.31 -20.02
CA ARG A 399 -7.31 8.68 -21.02
C ARG A 399 -8.55 7.78 -20.97
N LYS A 400 -8.40 6.59 -20.38
CA LYS A 400 -9.41 5.54 -20.29
C LYS A 400 -9.93 5.37 -18.85
N SER A 401 -9.27 5.95 -17.86
CA SER A 401 -9.67 5.87 -16.45
C SER A 401 -10.95 6.65 -16.17
N VAL A 402 -11.65 6.27 -15.10
CA VAL A 402 -12.82 7.01 -14.62
C VAL A 402 -12.38 8.31 -13.93
N PHE A 403 -13.26 9.31 -13.90
CA PHE A 403 -12.92 10.64 -13.41
C PHE A 403 -12.44 10.63 -11.95
N GLU A 404 -13.03 9.76 -11.12
CA GLU A 404 -12.72 9.61 -9.70
C GLU A 404 -11.30 9.08 -9.44
N ASP A 405 -10.64 8.50 -10.44
CA ASP A 405 -9.31 7.89 -10.34
C ASP A 405 -8.23 8.68 -11.11
N MET A 406 -8.58 9.81 -11.75
CA MET A 406 -7.60 10.62 -12.48
C MET A 406 -6.67 11.38 -11.50
N PRO A 407 -5.34 11.29 -11.64
CA PRO A 407 -4.40 12.00 -10.77
C PRO A 407 -4.66 13.51 -10.69
N THR A 408 -4.51 14.08 -9.50
CA THR A 408 -4.85 15.49 -9.25
C THR A 408 -3.66 16.45 -9.25
N MET A 409 -2.43 15.92 -9.16
CA MET A 409 -1.22 16.73 -9.15
C MET A 409 -0.73 17.02 -10.56
N ASP A 410 -0.21 18.22 -10.77
CA ASP A 410 0.40 18.65 -12.02
C ASP A 410 1.87 18.99 -11.79
N TYR A 411 2.76 18.27 -12.48
CA TYR A 411 4.21 18.46 -12.39
C TYR A 411 4.64 19.83 -12.91
N PHE A 412 3.94 20.36 -13.93
CA PHE A 412 4.26 21.64 -14.56
C PHE A 412 3.45 22.81 -13.98
N SER A 413 2.81 22.60 -12.84
CA SER A 413 1.99 23.61 -12.19
C SER A 413 2.79 24.90 -11.96
N LYS A 414 2.24 26.03 -12.42
CA LYS A 414 2.75 27.37 -12.10
C LYS A 414 2.47 27.79 -10.65
N TYR A 415 1.63 27.01 -9.96
CA TYR A 415 1.24 27.21 -8.57
C TYR A 415 1.83 26.11 -7.69
N ARG A 416 1.74 26.32 -6.37
CA ARG A 416 2.07 25.34 -5.34
C ARG A 416 1.36 24.00 -5.60
N VAL A 417 2.09 22.89 -5.52
CA VAL A 417 1.53 21.54 -5.60
C VAL A 417 1.20 21.05 -4.19
N ASP A 418 -0.09 20.79 -3.96
CA ASP A 418 -0.64 20.35 -2.69
C ASP A 418 -1.15 18.91 -2.75
N LEU A 419 -1.01 18.19 -1.64
CA LEU A 419 -1.45 16.80 -1.52
C LEU A 419 -2.94 16.64 -1.16
N THR A 420 -3.64 17.73 -0.83
CA THR A 420 -5.03 17.70 -0.37
C THR A 420 -5.97 17.03 -1.37
N LYS A 421 -5.89 17.42 -2.64
CA LYS A 421 -6.77 16.86 -3.67
C LYS A 421 -6.47 15.38 -3.94
N GLU A 422 -5.22 14.98 -3.74
CA GLU A 422 -4.82 13.59 -3.90
C GLU A 422 -5.38 12.72 -2.77
N ILE A 423 -5.36 13.22 -1.53
CA ILE A 423 -6.03 12.55 -0.40
C ILE A 423 -7.54 12.42 -0.65
N GLU A 424 -8.17 13.47 -1.18
CA GLU A 424 -9.60 13.48 -1.50
C GLU A 424 -9.94 12.50 -2.63
N ARG A 425 -9.09 12.41 -3.68
CA ARG A 425 -9.21 11.43 -4.77
C ARG A 425 -9.26 10.01 -4.21
N GLU A 426 -8.28 9.63 -3.42
CA GLU A 426 -8.17 8.30 -2.81
C GLU A 426 -9.36 7.98 -1.91
N CYS A 427 -9.82 8.95 -1.10
CA CYS A 427 -11.00 8.78 -0.25
C CYS A 427 -12.31 8.62 -1.07
N ILE A 428 -12.42 9.28 -2.22
CA ILE A 428 -13.57 9.12 -3.14
C ILE A 428 -13.50 7.74 -3.81
N ALA A 429 -12.35 7.36 -4.35
CA ALA A 429 -12.15 6.13 -5.10
C ALA A 429 -12.35 4.87 -4.22
N GLU A 430 -11.83 4.86 -2.99
CA GLU A 430 -11.91 3.72 -2.07
C GLU A 430 -13.23 3.64 -1.28
N LEU A 431 -13.74 4.79 -0.80
CA LEU A 431 -14.86 4.86 0.16
C LEU A 431 -16.15 5.52 -0.38
N GLY A 432 -16.07 6.23 -1.52
CA GLY A 432 -17.19 7.00 -2.07
C GLY A 432 -17.59 8.20 -1.21
N VAL A 433 -16.65 8.77 -0.47
CA VAL A 433 -16.87 9.94 0.41
C VAL A 433 -16.60 11.22 -0.39
N VAL A 434 -17.57 12.14 -0.44
CA VAL A 434 -17.48 13.37 -1.27
C VAL A 434 -17.56 14.67 -0.47
N SER A 435 -17.70 14.59 0.85
CA SER A 435 -17.91 15.74 1.73
C SER A 435 -16.97 15.67 2.93
N TYR A 436 -16.15 16.71 3.08
CA TYR A 436 -15.10 16.79 4.08
C TYR A 436 -15.28 18.04 4.96
N GLY A 437 -14.73 17.98 6.17
CA GLY A 437 -14.62 19.14 7.05
C GLY A 437 -13.71 20.23 6.47
N ILE A 438 -13.74 21.41 7.09
CA ILE A 438 -12.95 22.55 6.65
C ILE A 438 -11.46 22.28 6.88
N GLY A 439 -10.76 21.95 5.79
CA GLY A 439 -9.32 21.75 5.78
C GLY A 439 -8.88 20.40 6.34
N TRP A 440 -7.73 19.94 5.86
CA TRP A 440 -7.10 18.70 6.32
C TRP A 440 -6.16 18.96 7.49
N ASN A 441 -6.25 18.14 8.53
CA ASN A 441 -5.37 18.20 9.69
C ASN A 441 -4.19 17.28 9.48
N TYR A 442 -3.00 17.85 9.28
CA TYR A 442 -1.75 17.10 9.15
C TYR A 442 -1.24 16.67 10.52
N TYR A 443 -1.15 15.36 10.77
CA TYR A 443 -0.48 14.85 11.96
C TYR A 443 1.04 14.98 11.84
N GLY A 444 1.59 14.74 10.66
CA GLY A 444 3.02 14.78 10.41
C GLY A 444 3.44 13.99 9.18
N VAL A 445 4.72 13.66 9.13
CA VAL A 445 5.33 12.93 8.01
C VAL A 445 6.23 11.83 8.54
N SER A 446 6.09 10.64 7.95
CA SER A 446 6.92 9.50 8.26
C SER A 446 7.59 8.93 7.01
N TYR A 447 8.58 8.08 7.22
CA TYR A 447 9.09 7.19 6.19
C TYR A 447 9.05 5.75 6.69
N LEU A 448 8.82 4.86 5.74
CA LEU A 448 8.73 3.42 5.93
C LEU A 448 9.82 2.78 5.08
N SER A 449 10.59 1.86 5.65
CA SER A 449 11.62 1.12 4.93
C SER A 449 11.78 -0.32 5.44
N ILE A 450 12.42 -1.16 4.64
CA ILE A 450 12.82 -2.51 5.01
C ILE A 450 14.34 -2.47 5.24
N ASN A 451 14.75 -2.63 6.50
CA ASN A 451 16.14 -2.82 6.86
C ASN A 451 16.57 -4.23 6.46
N ASN A 452 17.33 -4.26 5.38
CA ASN A 452 17.90 -5.45 4.76
C ASN A 452 19.41 -5.59 5.02
N PHE A 453 20.00 -4.73 5.86
CA PHE A 453 21.44 -4.69 6.05
C PHE A 453 21.97 -6.03 6.56
N ILE A 454 22.99 -6.53 5.85
CA ILE A 454 23.77 -7.71 6.20
C ILE A 454 25.18 -7.19 6.53
N ASP A 455 25.75 -7.63 7.65
CA ASP A 455 27.07 -7.19 8.14
C ASP A 455 28.14 -7.26 7.04
N GLU A 456 28.95 -6.21 6.90
CA GLU A 456 29.97 -6.02 5.86
C GLU A 456 31.08 -7.09 5.92
N ASN A 457 31.27 -7.74 7.07
CA ASN A 457 32.29 -8.78 7.24
C ASN A 457 31.88 -10.15 6.66
N ASP A 458 30.72 -10.25 5.99
CA ASP A 458 30.26 -11.47 5.36
C ASP A 458 30.64 -11.50 3.88
N ASP A 459 31.61 -12.36 3.55
CA ASP A 459 32.06 -12.64 2.17
C ASP A 459 30.89 -13.03 1.22
N ASN A 460 29.72 -13.38 1.75
CA ASN A 460 28.52 -13.72 0.98
C ASN A 460 27.45 -12.60 0.90
N SER A 461 27.76 -11.36 1.28
CA SER A 461 26.81 -10.23 1.27
C SER A 461 26.09 -10.05 -0.07
N ILE A 462 26.82 -10.11 -1.19
CA ILE A 462 26.26 -10.02 -2.55
C ILE A 462 25.32 -11.18 -2.86
N GLN A 463 25.66 -12.41 -2.45
CA GLN A 463 24.82 -13.58 -2.72
C GLN A 463 23.52 -13.53 -1.88
N LYS A 464 23.62 -13.09 -0.62
CA LYS A 464 22.46 -12.87 0.25
C LYS A 464 21.59 -11.71 -0.23
N SER A 465 22.19 -10.69 -0.85
CA SER A 465 21.47 -9.58 -1.48
C SER A 465 20.47 -10.05 -2.55
N LYS A 466 20.81 -11.11 -3.30
CA LYS A 466 19.93 -11.75 -4.29
C LYS A 466 18.76 -12.53 -3.68
N GLU A 467 18.79 -12.81 -2.38
CA GLU A 467 17.72 -13.54 -1.68
C GLU A 467 16.65 -12.62 -1.08
N ILE A 468 16.97 -11.32 -0.94
CA ILE A 468 16.05 -10.30 -0.45
C ILE A 468 14.89 -10.13 -1.43
N LYS A 469 13.67 -10.07 -0.87
CA LYS A 469 12.43 -10.03 -1.66
C LYS A 469 11.95 -8.62 -1.99
N SER A 470 12.30 -7.63 -1.18
CA SER A 470 11.74 -6.29 -1.23
C SER A 470 12.69 -5.29 -0.58
N ARG A 471 12.87 -4.12 -1.21
CA ARG A 471 13.75 -3.02 -0.79
C ARG A 471 13.04 -1.67 -0.70
N ARG A 472 11.70 -1.69 -0.67
CA ARG A 472 10.87 -0.49 -0.69
C ARG A 472 11.20 0.48 0.45
N MET A 473 11.37 1.75 0.08
CA MET A 473 11.37 2.89 0.98
C MET A 473 10.44 3.97 0.42
N HIS A 474 9.50 4.46 1.23
CA HIS A 474 8.62 5.56 0.81
C HIS A 474 8.26 6.47 1.98
N PHE A 475 7.89 7.71 1.65
CA PHE A 475 7.37 8.70 2.59
C PHE A 475 5.86 8.56 2.72
N ASN A 476 5.32 8.88 3.90
CA ASN A 476 3.89 8.92 4.15
C ASN A 476 3.53 10.28 4.75
N VAL A 477 2.56 10.96 4.13
CA VAL A 477 1.96 12.18 4.65
C VAL A 477 0.70 11.81 5.43
N LEU A 478 0.75 12.05 6.74
CA LEU A 478 -0.22 11.55 7.71
C LEU A 478 -1.27 12.63 7.98
N THR A 479 -2.53 12.38 7.63
CA THR A 479 -3.61 13.36 7.71
C THR A 479 -4.87 12.84 8.39
N SER A 480 -5.75 13.76 8.80
CA SER A 480 -7.08 13.43 9.27
C SER A 480 -8.10 14.46 8.85
N ASN A 481 -9.34 14.02 8.70
CA ASN A 481 -10.49 14.90 8.50
C ASN A 481 -11.75 14.29 9.11
N SER A 482 -12.71 15.15 9.42
CA SER A 482 -14.06 14.74 9.80
C SER A 482 -14.98 14.82 8.58
N ILE A 483 -15.96 13.94 8.50
CA ILE A 483 -16.91 13.89 7.38
C ILE A 483 -18.34 13.99 7.90
N SER A 484 -19.24 14.52 7.07
CA SER A 484 -20.65 14.71 7.44
C SER A 484 -21.48 13.42 7.36
N GLN A 485 -20.91 12.34 6.83
CA GLN A 485 -21.59 11.04 6.71
C GLN A 485 -21.44 10.22 7.99
N THR A 486 -22.49 9.50 8.36
CA THR A 486 -22.43 8.47 9.41
C THR A 486 -21.71 7.22 8.92
N PHE A 487 -21.15 6.41 9.81
CA PHE A 487 -20.47 5.16 9.40
C PHE A 487 -21.39 4.21 8.62
N LYS A 488 -22.68 4.19 8.93
CA LYS A 488 -23.68 3.38 8.20
C LYS A 488 -23.84 3.82 6.74
N GLU A 489 -23.71 5.12 6.46
CA GLU A 489 -23.77 5.66 5.10
C GLU A 489 -22.50 5.35 4.34
N VAL A 490 -21.33 5.49 4.97
CA VAL A 490 -20.04 5.14 4.36
C VAL A 490 -20.01 3.66 3.93
N ILE A 491 -20.55 2.73 4.73
CA ILE A 491 -20.66 1.32 4.33
C ILE A 491 -21.52 1.15 3.06
N LYS A 492 -22.52 2.00 2.85
CA LYS A 492 -23.36 1.93 1.66
C LYS A 492 -22.63 2.47 0.44
N THR A 493 -21.95 3.62 0.56
CA THR A 493 -21.22 4.26 -0.54
C THR A 493 -19.98 3.47 -0.95
N HIS A 494 -19.26 2.88 0.01
CA HIS A 494 -18.10 2.03 -0.27
C HIS A 494 -18.44 0.86 -1.20
N ARG A 495 -19.65 0.28 -1.13
CA ARG A 495 -20.05 -0.82 -2.03
C ARG A 495 -20.21 -0.43 -3.50
N THR A 496 -20.31 0.86 -3.77
CA THR A 496 -20.45 1.42 -5.11
C THR A 496 -19.23 2.26 -5.50
N ALA A 497 -18.19 2.28 -4.67
CA ALA A 497 -16.96 3.02 -4.94
C ALA A 497 -16.14 2.29 -6.03
N THR A 498 -15.48 3.08 -6.88
CA THR A 498 -14.69 2.60 -8.03
C THR A 498 -13.69 1.52 -7.63
N GLU A 499 -12.99 1.76 -6.51
CA GLU A 499 -11.92 0.90 -6.00
C GLU A 499 -12.34 0.10 -4.77
N SER A 500 -13.64 -0.18 -4.66
CA SER A 500 -14.18 -0.98 -3.55
C SER A 500 -13.57 -2.38 -3.45
N PHE A 501 -12.99 -2.90 -4.53
CA PHE A 501 -12.27 -4.17 -4.55
C PHE A 501 -10.96 -4.14 -3.75
N GLU A 502 -10.38 -2.95 -3.48
CA GLU A 502 -9.14 -2.82 -2.71
C GLU A 502 -9.31 -3.23 -1.24
N ASN A 503 -10.53 -3.06 -0.73
CA ASN A 503 -10.90 -3.32 0.65
C ASN A 503 -11.96 -4.44 0.70
N GLU A 504 -11.63 -5.59 1.29
CA GLU A 504 -12.59 -6.69 1.52
C GLU A 504 -13.76 -6.23 2.39
N SER A 505 -13.45 -5.37 3.37
CA SER A 505 -14.45 -4.80 4.28
C SER A 505 -13.91 -3.57 4.98
N ILE A 506 -14.81 -2.69 5.41
CA ILE A 506 -14.49 -1.57 6.29
C ILE A 506 -15.04 -1.80 7.70
N VAL A 507 -14.32 -1.29 8.71
CA VAL A 507 -14.74 -1.27 10.11
C VAL A 507 -14.67 0.15 10.66
N GLY A 508 -15.60 0.47 11.56
CA GLY A 508 -15.67 1.75 12.24
C GLY A 508 -15.19 1.56 13.67
N ILE A 509 -14.21 2.34 14.10
CA ILE A 509 -13.64 2.29 15.45
C ILE A 509 -13.99 3.59 16.18
N LYS A 510 -14.89 3.50 17.15
CA LYS A 510 -15.22 4.62 18.04
C LYS A 510 -14.42 4.51 19.32
N THR A 511 -13.46 5.41 19.49
CA THR A 511 -12.58 5.43 20.66
C THR A 511 -13.10 6.41 21.70
N ARG A 512 -13.23 5.95 22.96
CA ARG A 512 -13.56 6.79 24.11
C ARG A 512 -12.47 6.69 25.15
N VAL A 513 -11.91 7.82 25.55
CA VAL A 513 -10.85 7.90 26.56
C VAL A 513 -11.42 8.52 27.83
N PHE A 514 -11.19 7.87 28.97
CA PHE A 514 -11.69 8.30 30.27
C PHE A 514 -10.55 8.60 31.22
N LYS A 515 -10.54 9.80 31.81
CA LYS A 515 -9.53 10.23 32.77
C LYS A 515 -9.70 9.57 34.13
N SER A 516 -10.93 9.44 34.60
CA SER A 516 -11.26 8.79 35.87
C SER A 516 -12.17 7.58 35.67
N LYS A 517 -12.15 6.65 36.64
CA LYS A 517 -13.11 5.53 36.68
C LYS A 517 -14.56 6.03 36.82
N ILE A 518 -14.75 7.17 37.48
CA ILE A 518 -16.07 7.79 37.68
C ILE A 518 -16.63 8.26 36.34
N ASP A 519 -15.82 8.90 35.49
CA ASP A 519 -16.26 9.36 34.16
C ASP A 519 -16.67 8.18 33.26
N PHE A 520 -15.93 7.07 33.37
CA PHE A 520 -16.30 5.83 32.71
C PHE A 520 -17.68 5.32 33.16
N LEU A 521 -17.93 5.24 34.47
CA LEU A 521 -19.22 4.81 35.02
C LEU A 521 -20.35 5.79 34.67
N LYS A 522 -20.10 7.11 34.75
CA LYS A 522 -21.03 8.15 34.32
C LYS A 522 -21.38 8.01 32.84
N SER A 523 -20.40 7.75 31.98
CA SER A 523 -20.65 7.52 30.56
C SER A 523 -21.48 6.27 30.31
N MET A 524 -21.30 5.20 31.09
CA MET A 524 -22.15 4.01 31.00
C MET A 524 -23.59 4.33 31.41
N GLY A 525 -23.78 5.04 32.53
CA GLY A 525 -25.09 5.48 32.99
C GLY A 525 -25.80 6.41 32.00
N LEU A 526 -25.08 7.39 31.45
CA LEU A 526 -25.58 8.28 30.40
C LEU A 526 -25.90 7.50 29.12
N SER A 527 -25.05 6.56 28.71
CA SER A 527 -25.33 5.74 27.51
C SER A 527 -26.57 4.88 27.72
N LEU A 528 -26.78 4.33 28.92
CA LEU A 528 -28.00 3.60 29.26
C LEU A 528 -29.22 4.52 29.26
N TYR A 529 -29.11 5.72 29.85
CA TYR A 529 -30.17 6.72 29.84
C TYR A 529 -30.55 7.16 28.42
N TYR A 530 -29.56 7.49 27.58
CA TYR A 530 -29.79 7.84 26.18
C TYR A 530 -30.41 6.67 25.41
N TRP A 531 -29.92 5.45 25.61
CA TRP A 531 -30.51 4.26 25.00
C TRP A 531 -31.97 4.06 25.43
N ILE A 532 -32.27 4.24 26.73
CA ILE A 532 -33.64 4.18 27.25
C ILE A 532 -34.50 5.30 26.63
N SER A 533 -33.98 6.52 26.54
CA SER A 533 -34.70 7.68 26.01
C SER A 533 -35.00 7.53 24.51
N GLU A 534 -34.02 7.11 23.71
CA GLU A 534 -34.18 6.84 22.26
C GLU A 534 -35.11 5.66 22.00
N ASN A 535 -35.11 4.66 22.88
CA ASN A 535 -35.95 3.48 22.75
C ASN A 535 -37.17 3.53 23.68
N LYS A 536 -37.53 4.70 24.21
CA LYS A 536 -38.61 4.82 25.23
C LYS A 536 -39.91 4.22 24.74
N SER A 537 -40.27 4.45 23.48
CA SER A 537 -41.48 3.89 22.88
C SER A 537 -41.39 2.38 22.76
N LYS A 538 -40.23 1.82 22.39
CA LYS A 538 -40.01 0.37 22.30
C LYS A 538 -40.06 -0.29 23.67
N ILE A 539 -39.46 0.35 24.68
CA ILE A 539 -39.44 -0.13 26.06
C ILE A 539 -40.85 -0.08 26.63
N PHE A 540 -41.58 1.03 26.44
CA PHE A 540 -42.96 1.17 26.85
C PHE A 540 -43.86 0.11 26.20
N LEU A 541 -43.73 -0.11 24.88
CA LEU A 541 -44.47 -1.15 24.15
C LEU A 541 -44.10 -2.56 24.65
N LEU A 542 -42.82 -2.83 24.95
CA LEU A 542 -42.38 -4.10 25.53
C LEU A 542 -42.97 -4.30 26.93
N LEU A 543 -43.00 -3.25 27.76
CA LEU A 543 -43.59 -3.28 29.10
C LEU A 543 -45.11 -3.49 29.04
N ILE A 544 -45.80 -2.86 28.08
CA ILE A 544 -47.22 -3.13 27.81
C ILE A 544 -47.43 -4.58 27.39
N LEU A 545 -46.63 -5.10 26.45
CA LEU A 545 -46.73 -6.49 26.01
C LEU A 545 -46.51 -7.47 27.17
N ILE A 546 -45.48 -7.22 28.00
CA ILE A 546 -45.21 -8.01 29.21
C ILE A 546 -46.37 -7.90 30.20
N SER A 547 -46.91 -6.71 30.42
CA SER A 547 -48.08 -6.48 31.28
C SER A 547 -49.31 -7.24 30.78
N ILE A 548 -49.52 -7.29 29.46
CA ILE A 548 -50.62 -8.04 28.84
C ILE A 548 -50.43 -9.55 29.03
N LEU A 549 -49.20 -10.06 28.82
CA LEU A 549 -48.86 -11.48 28.95
C LEU A 549 -48.88 -11.98 30.41
N ILE A 550 -48.44 -11.16 31.35
CA ILE A 550 -48.41 -11.47 32.80
C ILE A 550 -49.79 -11.25 33.42
N GLY A 551 -50.55 -10.26 32.96
CA GLY A 551 -51.90 -9.89 33.42
C GLY A 551 -53.00 -10.90 33.06
N LYS A 552 -52.65 -12.20 32.98
CA LYS A 552 -53.45 -13.36 32.55
C LYS A 552 -54.79 -13.59 33.25
N GLN A 553 -55.27 -12.68 34.11
CA GLN A 553 -56.37 -12.96 35.02
C GLN A 553 -57.76 -12.42 34.64
N ASN A 554 -57.96 -11.55 33.64
CA ASN A 554 -59.34 -11.11 33.27
C ASN A 554 -59.48 -10.61 31.81
N TYR A 555 -59.34 -11.49 30.82
CA TYR A 555 -59.51 -11.13 29.40
C TYR A 555 -60.83 -11.61 28.77
N SER A 556 -61.94 -11.59 29.52
CA SER A 556 -63.27 -11.87 28.97
C SER A 556 -63.91 -10.69 28.23
N SER A 557 -63.27 -9.51 28.19
CA SER A 557 -63.79 -8.32 27.50
C SER A 557 -62.69 -7.47 26.84
N VAL A 558 -61.85 -8.09 26.01
CA VAL A 558 -60.94 -7.33 25.14
C VAL A 558 -61.75 -6.70 24.01
N ASP A 559 -61.95 -5.38 24.08
CA ASP A 559 -62.61 -4.60 23.03
C ASP A 559 -61.88 -4.71 21.68
N ILE A 560 -62.59 -4.59 20.55
CA ILE A 560 -62.03 -4.77 19.19
C ILE A 560 -60.87 -3.79 18.92
N SER A 561 -60.90 -2.59 19.51
CA SER A 561 -59.82 -1.60 19.44
C SER A 561 -58.49 -2.14 20.00
N ASN A 562 -58.54 -2.92 21.08
CA ASN A 562 -57.35 -3.49 21.70
C ASN A 562 -56.69 -4.55 20.81
N TYR A 563 -57.45 -5.26 19.98
CA TYR A 563 -56.88 -6.19 19.00
C TYR A 563 -56.10 -5.46 17.91
N PHE A 564 -56.57 -4.29 17.48
CA PHE A 564 -55.86 -3.45 16.51
C PHE A 564 -54.56 -2.89 17.08
N ASP A 565 -54.58 -2.44 18.35
CA ASP A 565 -53.38 -1.97 19.05
C ASP A 565 -52.36 -3.10 19.27
N ILE A 566 -52.81 -4.31 19.65
CA ILE A 566 -51.96 -5.50 19.76
C ILE A 566 -51.36 -5.86 18.40
N LEU A 567 -52.14 -5.79 17.31
CA LEU A 567 -51.68 -6.07 15.95
C LEU A 567 -50.64 -5.05 15.50
N LEU A 568 -50.87 -3.75 15.69
CA LEU A 568 -49.90 -2.69 15.38
C LEU A 568 -48.61 -2.86 16.19
N LEU A 569 -48.72 -3.23 17.47
CA LEU A 569 -47.58 -3.51 18.33
C LEU A 569 -46.78 -4.72 17.81
N LEU A 570 -47.46 -5.77 17.37
CA LEU A 570 -46.83 -6.96 16.80
C LEU A 570 -46.15 -6.65 15.45
N VAL A 571 -46.79 -5.89 14.56
CA VAL A 571 -46.22 -5.41 13.29
C VAL A 571 -44.97 -4.56 13.56
N TYR A 572 -45.05 -3.64 14.51
CA TYR A 572 -43.92 -2.79 14.90
C TYR A 572 -42.76 -3.62 15.47
N LEU A 573 -43.05 -4.63 16.28
CA LEU A 573 -42.04 -5.54 16.85
C LEU A 573 -41.37 -6.36 15.75
N ILE A 574 -42.14 -6.86 14.77
CA ILE A 574 -41.61 -7.54 13.57
C ILE A 574 -40.69 -6.60 12.77
N ILE A 575 -41.12 -5.37 12.48
CA ILE A 575 -40.30 -4.38 11.76
C ILE A 575 -39.03 -4.05 12.54
N SER A 576 -39.13 -3.91 13.87
CA SER A 576 -37.98 -3.63 14.74
C SER A 576 -36.98 -4.80 14.77
N VAL A 577 -37.45 -6.04 14.86
CA VAL A 577 -36.61 -7.24 14.79
C VAL A 577 -36.00 -7.39 13.40
N PHE A 578 -36.77 -7.13 12.34
CA PHE A 578 -36.30 -7.19 10.96
C PHE A 578 -35.22 -6.13 10.66
N THR A 579 -35.44 -4.88 11.07
CA THR A 579 -34.43 -3.81 10.95
C THR A 579 -33.20 -4.11 11.78
N TRP A 580 -33.37 -4.61 13.02
CA TRP A 580 -32.25 -5.08 13.84
C TRP A 580 -31.49 -6.21 13.13
N TYR A 581 -32.17 -7.21 12.58
CA TYR A 581 -31.53 -8.31 11.86
C TYR A 581 -30.81 -7.84 10.59
N LYS A 582 -31.44 -6.96 9.80
CA LYS A 582 -30.86 -6.36 8.57
C LYS A 582 -29.57 -5.61 8.88
N ASP A 583 -29.56 -4.83 9.95
CA ASP A 583 -28.39 -4.03 10.36
C ASP A 583 -27.35 -4.85 11.14
N ARG A 584 -27.55 -6.16 11.36
CA ARG A 584 -26.62 -7.01 12.13
C ARG A 584 -25.22 -7.04 11.51
N LYS A 585 -25.13 -7.08 10.17
CA LYS A 585 -23.83 -7.07 9.47
C LYS A 585 -23.07 -5.75 9.73
N ILE A 586 -23.77 -4.62 9.63
CA ILE A 586 -23.23 -3.28 9.89
C ILE A 586 -22.78 -3.15 11.35
N ARG A 587 -23.60 -3.58 12.31
CA ARG A 587 -23.24 -3.52 13.74
C ARG A 587 -22.01 -4.35 14.10
N LYS A 588 -21.73 -5.45 13.38
CA LYS A 588 -20.50 -6.22 13.58
C LYS A 588 -19.24 -5.46 13.13
N GLN A 589 -19.38 -4.53 12.20
CA GLN A 589 -18.30 -3.66 11.72
C GLN A 589 -18.09 -2.43 12.62
N MET A 590 -19.01 -2.15 13.54
CA MET A 590 -18.93 -1.02 14.48
C MET A 590 -18.29 -1.45 15.81
N ILE A 591 -17.05 -1.02 16.03
CA ILE A 591 -16.24 -1.33 17.20
C ILE A 591 -16.22 -0.13 18.15
N LEU A 592 -16.84 -0.24 19.32
CA LEU A 592 -16.67 0.74 20.41
C LEU A 592 -15.49 0.35 21.30
N LYS A 593 -14.49 1.21 21.47
CA LYS A 593 -13.34 0.93 22.34
C LYS A 593 -13.18 1.99 23.43
N CYS A 594 -13.27 1.55 24.68
CA CYS A 594 -13.09 2.40 25.85
C CYS A 594 -11.70 2.18 26.46
N TYR A 595 -10.99 3.28 26.76
CA TYR A 595 -9.71 3.28 27.44
C TYR A 595 -9.79 4.09 28.73
N TYR A 596 -9.32 3.49 29.83
CA TYR A 596 -9.03 4.23 31.05
C TYR A 596 -7.61 4.80 30.95
N LEU A 597 -7.48 6.12 30.83
CA LEU A 597 -6.23 6.80 30.50
C LEU A 597 -5.10 6.44 31.47
N PRO A 598 -5.28 6.47 32.80
CA PRO A 598 -4.22 6.06 33.74
C PRO A 598 -3.76 4.62 33.57
N SER A 599 -4.59 3.72 33.03
CA SER A 599 -4.11 2.36 32.72
C SER A 599 -3.19 2.29 31.51
N CYS A 600 -3.19 3.31 30.66
CA CYS A 600 -2.32 3.39 29.48
C CYS A 600 -0.96 4.04 29.80
N PHE A 601 -0.79 4.56 31.02
CA PHE A 601 0.47 5.03 31.56
C PHE A 601 0.98 4.06 32.63
N LEU A 602 2.27 3.72 32.59
CA LEU A 602 2.97 3.01 33.65
C LEU A 602 4.22 3.83 34.00
N ASP A 603 4.42 4.12 35.28
CA ASP A 603 5.54 4.96 35.76
C ASP A 603 5.63 6.31 35.01
N ASN A 604 4.48 6.93 34.76
CA ASN A 604 4.32 8.17 33.99
C ASN A 604 4.71 8.09 32.50
N LYS A 605 5.00 6.91 31.95
CA LYS A 605 5.27 6.71 30.52
C LYS A 605 4.08 6.09 29.80
N PHE A 606 3.74 6.62 28.63
CA PHE A 606 2.70 6.06 27.76
C PHE A 606 3.12 4.68 27.26
N LYS A 607 2.17 3.74 27.18
CA LYS A 607 2.41 2.36 26.70
C LYS A 607 1.60 2.09 25.44
N MET A 608 2.18 2.43 24.30
CA MET A 608 1.59 2.28 22.97
C MET A 608 1.10 0.85 22.70
N GLU A 609 1.92 -0.16 22.99
CA GLU A 609 1.56 -1.57 22.78
C GLU A 609 0.27 -1.96 23.50
N LYS A 610 0.02 -1.42 24.70
CA LYS A 610 -1.18 -1.73 25.49
C LYS A 610 -2.43 -1.19 24.79
N VAL A 611 -2.31 -0.07 24.09
CA VAL A 611 -3.41 0.52 23.31
C VAL A 611 -3.71 -0.35 22.08
N LEU A 612 -2.68 -0.73 21.32
CA LEU A 612 -2.79 -1.54 20.09
C LEU A 612 -3.23 -2.98 20.38
N LYS A 613 -2.64 -3.67 21.37
CA LYS A 613 -3.04 -5.03 21.79
C LYS A 613 -4.51 -5.07 22.22
N LYS A 614 -4.98 -4.03 22.92
CA LYS A 614 -6.39 -3.90 23.31
C LYS A 614 -7.30 -3.71 22.09
N LEU A 615 -6.87 -2.97 21.07
CA LEU A 615 -7.62 -2.77 19.84
C LEU A 615 -7.70 -4.06 19.03
N SER A 616 -6.57 -4.71 18.76
CA SER A 616 -6.48 -5.94 17.94
C SER A 616 -7.36 -7.07 18.50
N LYS A 617 -7.35 -7.28 19.83
CA LYS A 617 -8.22 -8.27 20.48
C LYS A 617 -9.71 -8.05 20.17
N LYS A 618 -10.15 -6.80 19.98
CA LYS A 618 -11.55 -6.47 19.69
C LYS A 618 -11.87 -6.52 18.19
N ALA A 619 -10.87 -6.29 17.35
CA ALA A 619 -10.96 -6.47 15.89
C ALA A 619 -10.77 -7.94 15.46
N GLY A 620 -11.05 -8.91 16.34
CA GLY A 620 -10.95 -10.34 16.02
C GLY A 620 -9.54 -10.87 15.83
N ASN A 621 -8.54 -10.29 16.52
CA ASN A 621 -7.11 -10.53 16.28
C ASN A 621 -6.67 -10.15 14.86
N GLY A 622 -7.31 -9.13 14.28
CA GLY A 622 -6.87 -8.53 13.02
C GLY A 622 -5.41 -8.10 13.10
N LYS A 623 -4.67 -8.37 12.01
CA LYS A 623 -3.33 -7.83 11.80
C LYS A 623 -3.46 -6.38 11.35
N PHE A 624 -2.69 -5.51 11.99
CA PHE A 624 -2.71 -4.08 11.72
C PHE A 624 -1.42 -3.73 11.00
N HIS A 625 -1.54 -3.05 9.87
CA HIS A 625 -0.36 -2.55 9.19
C HIS A 625 0.35 -1.50 10.07
N ALA A 626 1.65 -1.33 9.86
CA ALA A 626 2.46 -0.38 10.62
C ALA A 626 1.91 1.05 10.49
N ILE A 627 1.48 1.44 9.29
CA ILE A 627 0.90 2.77 9.02
C ILE A 627 -0.42 2.99 9.76
N PHE A 628 -1.27 1.97 9.84
CA PHE A 628 -2.51 2.06 10.61
C PHE A 628 -2.22 2.22 12.10
N SER A 629 -1.23 1.49 12.60
CA SER A 629 -0.84 1.52 14.01
C SER A 629 -0.39 2.92 14.43
N ILE A 630 0.48 3.59 13.66
CA ILE A 630 0.90 4.97 13.97
C ILE A 630 -0.27 5.96 13.84
N MET A 631 -1.08 5.86 12.79
CA MET A 631 -2.24 6.74 12.56
C MET A 631 -3.28 6.62 13.67
N TYR A 632 -3.55 5.40 14.15
CA TYR A 632 -4.47 5.18 15.26
C TYR A 632 -3.89 5.72 16.58
N ILE A 633 -2.59 5.62 16.82
CA ILE A 633 -1.95 6.18 18.01
C ILE A 633 -2.00 7.70 17.99
N LEU A 634 -1.74 8.34 16.85
CA LEU A 634 -1.87 9.80 16.69
C LEU A 634 -3.31 10.27 16.96
N HIS A 635 -4.31 9.56 16.42
CA HIS A 635 -5.71 9.80 16.74
C HIS A 635 -6.04 9.56 18.22
N PHE A 636 -5.51 8.50 18.82
CA PHE A 636 -5.71 8.22 20.24
C PHE A 636 -5.14 9.34 21.11
N LEU A 637 -3.93 9.83 20.80
CA LEU A 637 -3.29 10.92 21.51
C LEU A 637 -4.08 12.22 21.38
N SER A 638 -4.61 12.55 20.19
CA SER A 638 -5.45 13.74 20.01
C SER A 638 -6.72 13.70 20.89
N LEU A 639 -7.36 12.53 21.03
CA LEU A 639 -8.51 12.36 21.92
C LEU A 639 -8.18 12.53 23.41
N THR A 640 -6.91 12.36 23.80
CA THR A 640 -6.51 12.62 25.21
C THR A 640 -6.47 14.11 25.54
N GLU A 641 -6.28 14.97 24.54
CA GLU A 641 -6.22 16.42 24.69
C GLU A 641 -7.59 17.08 24.81
N ASP A 642 -8.54 16.68 23.97
CA ASP A 642 -9.86 17.34 23.87
C ASP A 642 -10.71 17.21 25.15
N ASN A 643 -10.33 16.32 26.06
CA ASN A 643 -11.03 16.09 27.32
C ASN A 643 -10.57 16.98 28.48
N ASP A 644 -9.69 17.98 28.26
CA ASP A 644 -9.24 19.00 29.23
C ASP A 644 -10.21 20.19 29.43
N ILE A 645 -11.45 20.10 28.96
CA ILE A 645 -12.52 21.09 29.17
C ILE A 645 -13.41 20.70 30.35
#